data_AF-A0A510IVU2-F1
#
_entry.id   AF-A0A510IVU2-F1
#
_cell.length_a   1.000
_cell.length_b   1.000
_cell.length_c   1.000
_cell.angle_alpha   90.00
_cell.angle_beta   90.00
_cell.angle_gamma   90.00
#
_symmetry.space_group_name_H-M   'P 1'
#
loop_
_entity.id
_entity.type
_entity.pdbx_description
1 polymer ?
#
loop_
_entity_poly.entity_id
_entity_poly.type
_entity_poly.pdbx_seq_one_letter_code
_entity_poly.pdbx_strand_id
1 'polypeptide(L)'
;MAKTSHSGELISASGSDLSVSNDVQIKVIAQDVREIIRKQLYYNEADTVSGDDENPNDGVYSRDKAAFRYLDLMYILNENTESVFNPYFSGELQGNFSDLFDAAERSRAAQVEAFVFDQLAIDPNNESLQHAILDVYYDRAVAEMILANEFLDRAVNSRLQNESVDVEIEHTKSAYQLLKGALAQYEFLLDSSSGYLSKWASSRGQTSPRYFDPAEMQQRAVAPEEILPGSYKDVTMLYQLMGKLASVKAEQVRLAIMSGQDDSTLSAEMIEEVNTLHSDLVSREETLRALFPEADFTQFSLDTGLPQAVNLWHAHIVELESSVAWLEGDSNFLGLSWGAVPQGLGSNAKSHTFDTLSDLIGKDSGPIARAQESLNTAKADFDDYIHSVDSLTEEFAGRRQRINTRLSSLLGVFFPEGCYVESCAVANYQSRINSELFHWSRNINNIQASLARNLQRLEGRLDTIESEVEQFAQIEGENGALSKLIIDYGSQQIPLSQQVNRIRDKREEFNSRAALFESLVSALNDYNNGRWIDIDSLSSHVMGVKKTINELGNFEQLQAMNAILAAEHRAILSDSTGNMLSDGNLYRLQSLWLEANAIAFDIAQAETTLVQEAKRLPPLLNQAKIFIAQLTMENPDLALRHFADPINSHRDTANLLQTEYDLERAQKWLFHAVNALENKWQHASFERESGVSRGEILRLRSADELWSFHNKMKQFNSGIATPEKYTDTFSIKEDVFGYKDRVNGVQQTYLHPDPEQRSGPRISALEAFQETLRLLSRTFGQDTYVTIEFSTVKEPLSANLFNGPIISGRGTDSACIAVGGNYRDKIESVELSIPVSYNISGESETVAYLTYGGASVFRQATPGSEVVNEDETIGVEGEFNSYSVLSWDVVGDSQLVAGNNIQKASMKAGLNIFGNNSGSISSVTTLFNEQSIAATGWRLSFLLEDVYGKVVDLKAIRDVELIFEHSAKSRNYSNCSGGSSGGPL
;
A
#
# COMPACT_ATOMS: atom_id res chain seq x y z
N MET A 1 -11.50 -15.93 -75.54
CA MET A 1 -11.39 -16.66 -76.82
C MET A 1 -12.12 -17.99 -76.64
N ALA A 2 -13.43 -18.08 -76.77
CA ALA A 2 -14.31 -17.92 -77.95
C ALA A 2 -14.45 -19.19 -78.81
N LYS A 3 -15.72 -19.62 -78.93
CA LYS A 3 -16.41 -20.53 -79.89
C LYS A 3 -16.64 -21.98 -79.43
N THR A 4 -17.87 -22.40 -79.05
CA THR A 4 -19.12 -22.67 -79.86
C THR A 4 -18.92 -23.84 -80.84
N SER A 5 -19.80 -24.82 -81.06
CA SER A 5 -21.27 -24.84 -81.09
C SER A 5 -21.86 -26.28 -81.10
N HIS A 6 -23.17 -26.36 -80.86
CA HIS A 6 -24.11 -27.47 -80.97
C HIS A 6 -24.19 -28.26 -82.30
N SER A 7 -24.72 -29.49 -82.19
CA SER A 7 -25.81 -30.11 -82.99
C SER A 7 -26.25 -31.39 -82.26
N GLY A 8 -27.51 -31.58 -81.81
CA GLY A 8 -28.70 -31.89 -82.62
C GLY A 8 -28.94 -33.42 -82.62
N GLU A 9 -29.81 -33.94 -81.74
CA GLU A 9 -31.19 -34.39 -82.03
C GLU A 9 -31.28 -35.84 -82.54
N LEU A 10 -31.89 -36.76 -81.76
CA LEU A 10 -33.16 -37.42 -82.10
C LEU A 10 -33.54 -38.55 -81.13
N ILE A 11 -34.83 -38.51 -80.82
CA ILE A 11 -35.65 -39.37 -79.98
C ILE A 11 -35.96 -40.68 -80.72
N SER A 12 -35.89 -41.82 -80.04
CA SER A 12 -36.83 -42.91 -80.28
C SER A 12 -37.11 -43.68 -78.99
N ALA A 13 -38.33 -43.49 -78.49
CA ALA A 13 -38.94 -44.28 -77.44
C ALA A 13 -39.28 -45.69 -77.93
N SER A 14 -39.06 -46.69 -77.08
CA SER A 14 -40.08 -47.67 -76.66
C SER A 14 -39.41 -48.70 -75.76
N GLY A 15 -39.69 -48.63 -74.46
CA GLY A 15 -39.29 -49.65 -73.51
C GLY A 15 -40.18 -50.89 -73.58
N SER A 16 -39.69 -51.98 -73.01
CA SER A 16 -40.34 -52.63 -71.87
C SER A 16 -39.46 -53.77 -71.35
N ASP A 17 -39.49 -53.91 -70.04
CA ASP A 17 -39.07 -55.05 -69.23
C ASP A 17 -37.58 -55.22 -68.92
N LEU A 18 -37.14 -54.47 -67.90
CA LEU A 18 -36.10 -54.96 -66.99
C LEU A 18 -36.62 -54.92 -65.56
N SER A 19 -36.66 -56.12 -65.02
CA SER A 19 -37.06 -56.53 -63.69
C SER A 19 -36.44 -55.71 -62.57
N VAL A 20 -37.30 -55.35 -61.62
CA VAL A 20 -37.00 -54.95 -60.25
C VAL A 20 -35.92 -55.85 -59.65
N SER A 21 -34.74 -55.28 -59.39
CA SER A 21 -33.80 -55.79 -58.39
C SER A 21 -33.89 -54.84 -57.19
N ASN A 22 -34.79 -55.21 -56.27
CA ASN A 22 -34.70 -54.79 -54.89
C ASN A 22 -33.53 -55.55 -54.28
N ASP A 23 -32.39 -54.89 -54.08
CA ASP A 23 -31.43 -55.22 -53.01
C ASP A 23 -30.31 -54.18 -52.97
N VAL A 24 -30.65 -52.99 -52.49
CA VAL A 24 -29.76 -52.21 -51.63
C VAL A 24 -30.64 -51.68 -50.51
N GLN A 25 -30.81 -52.48 -49.45
CA GLN A 25 -31.24 -51.93 -48.17
C GLN A 25 -30.13 -51.00 -47.69
N ILE A 26 -30.24 -49.70 -48.01
CA ILE A 26 -29.61 -48.67 -47.19
C ILE A 26 -30.35 -48.75 -45.87
N LYS A 27 -29.76 -49.46 -44.92
CA LYS A 27 -30.19 -49.48 -43.53
C LYS A 27 -29.80 -48.12 -42.95
N VAL A 28 -30.55 -47.06 -43.29
CA VAL A 28 -30.54 -45.82 -42.52
C VAL A 28 -31.20 -46.18 -41.20
N ILE A 29 -30.40 -46.70 -40.27
CA ILE A 29 -30.77 -46.60 -38.87
C ILE A 29 -30.79 -45.10 -38.62
N ALA A 30 -31.99 -44.52 -38.48
CA ALA A 30 -32.13 -43.19 -37.94
C ALA A 30 -31.63 -43.26 -36.49
N GLN A 31 -30.31 -43.16 -36.32
CA GLN A 31 -29.69 -43.05 -35.01
C GLN A 31 -30.14 -41.72 -34.41
N ASP A 32 -30.52 -41.75 -33.15
CA ASP A 32 -30.89 -40.54 -32.43
C ASP A 32 -29.66 -39.61 -32.39
N VAL A 33 -29.81 -38.42 -32.98
CA VAL A 33 -28.76 -37.39 -33.04
C VAL A 33 -28.21 -37.11 -31.63
N ARG A 34 -29.06 -37.17 -30.61
CA ARG A 34 -28.67 -37.02 -29.21
C ARG A 34 -27.73 -38.13 -28.75
N GLU A 35 -28.00 -39.39 -29.12
CA GLU A 35 -27.17 -40.54 -28.76
C GLU A 35 -25.78 -40.41 -29.39
N ILE A 36 -25.71 -40.03 -30.67
CA ILE A 36 -24.44 -39.79 -31.39
C ILE A 36 -23.61 -38.71 -30.71
N ILE A 37 -24.23 -37.60 -30.29
CA ILE A 37 -23.54 -36.51 -29.58
C ILE A 37 -23.01 -37.01 -28.24
N ARG A 38 -23.84 -37.67 -27.43
CA ARG A 38 -23.43 -38.13 -26.09
C ARG A 38 -22.32 -39.17 -26.14
N LYS A 39 -22.35 -40.09 -27.12
CA LYS A 39 -21.29 -41.08 -27.36
C LYS A 39 -19.93 -40.47 -27.71
N GLN A 40 -19.91 -39.33 -28.40
CA GLN A 40 -18.67 -38.62 -28.70
C GLN A 40 -18.12 -37.82 -27.51
N LEU A 41 -19.02 -37.37 -26.63
CA LEU A 41 -18.65 -36.51 -25.50
C LEU A 41 -18.30 -37.29 -24.24
N TYR A 42 -19.05 -38.33 -23.88
CA TYR A 42 -19.01 -38.92 -22.53
C TYR A 42 -18.56 -40.39 -22.54
N TYR A 43 -17.60 -40.73 -21.67
CA TYR A 43 -16.95 -42.04 -21.61
C TYR A 43 -17.95 -43.15 -21.24
N ASN A 44 -18.87 -42.88 -20.32
CA ASN A 44 -19.86 -43.87 -19.88
C ASN A 44 -21.01 -44.11 -20.88
N GLU A 45 -21.20 -43.21 -21.85
CA GLU A 45 -22.27 -43.30 -22.87
C GLU A 45 -21.73 -43.93 -24.17
N ALA A 46 -20.42 -43.83 -24.38
CA ALA A 46 -19.70 -44.35 -25.54
C ALA A 46 -19.61 -45.89 -25.56
N ASP A 47 -19.25 -46.45 -26.71
CA ASP A 47 -19.14 -47.88 -26.91
C ASP A 47 -17.84 -48.44 -26.32
N THR A 48 -17.92 -49.63 -25.73
CA THR A 48 -16.78 -50.37 -25.16
C THR A 48 -15.95 -51.04 -26.27
N VAL A 49 -15.37 -50.22 -27.15
CA VAL A 49 -14.49 -50.61 -28.26
C VAL A 49 -13.15 -49.90 -28.14
N SER A 50 -12.09 -50.48 -28.70
CA SER A 50 -10.78 -49.83 -28.72
C SER A 50 -10.81 -48.57 -29.59
N GLY A 51 -9.87 -47.65 -29.38
CA GLY A 51 -9.76 -46.45 -30.21
C GLY A 51 -9.55 -46.77 -31.71
N ASP A 52 -8.89 -47.89 -32.03
CA ASP A 52 -8.64 -48.31 -33.42
C ASP A 52 -9.89 -48.89 -34.10
N ASP A 53 -10.87 -49.33 -33.32
CA ASP A 53 -12.13 -49.92 -33.80
C ASP A 53 -13.28 -48.90 -33.90
N GLU A 54 -13.01 -47.61 -33.66
CA GLU A 54 -13.98 -46.53 -33.80
C GLU A 54 -14.44 -46.38 -35.26
N ASN A 55 -15.76 -46.35 -35.48
CA ASN A 55 -16.35 -46.12 -36.80
C ASN A 55 -17.52 -45.13 -36.71
N PRO A 56 -17.26 -43.81 -36.86
CA PRO A 56 -18.28 -42.78 -36.77
C PRO A 56 -19.40 -42.93 -37.79
N ASN A 57 -19.11 -43.52 -38.97
CA ASN A 57 -20.11 -43.74 -40.02
C ASN A 57 -21.17 -44.79 -39.61
N ASP A 58 -20.81 -45.72 -38.73
CA ASP A 58 -21.70 -46.73 -38.18
C ASP A 58 -22.28 -46.31 -36.80
N GLY A 59 -21.93 -45.11 -36.33
CA GLY A 59 -22.30 -44.60 -35.00
C GLY A 59 -21.63 -45.34 -33.84
N VAL A 60 -20.47 -45.93 -34.08
CA VAL A 60 -19.64 -46.62 -33.08
C VAL A 60 -18.53 -45.68 -32.64
N TYR A 61 -18.52 -45.31 -31.36
CA TYR A 61 -17.55 -44.36 -30.78
C TYR A 61 -16.82 -44.99 -29.61
N SER A 62 -15.49 -44.91 -29.59
CA SER A 62 -14.71 -45.49 -28.50
C SER A 62 -14.79 -44.60 -27.26
N ARG A 63 -15.11 -45.21 -26.11
CA ARG A 63 -15.08 -44.50 -24.81
C ARG A 63 -13.73 -43.86 -24.51
N ASP A 64 -12.64 -44.49 -24.90
CA ASP A 64 -11.29 -43.98 -24.64
C ASP A 64 -10.99 -42.71 -25.47
N LYS A 65 -11.79 -42.44 -26.50
CA LYS A 65 -11.75 -41.24 -27.33
C LYS A 65 -12.86 -40.24 -27.00
N ALA A 66 -13.67 -40.46 -25.97
CA ALA A 66 -14.68 -39.48 -25.57
C ALA A 66 -14.01 -38.12 -25.21
N ALA A 67 -14.62 -37.00 -25.63
CA ALA A 67 -14.03 -35.67 -25.47
C ALA A 67 -13.91 -35.26 -23.99
N PHE A 68 -14.90 -35.59 -23.16
CA PHE A 68 -14.96 -35.26 -21.74
C PHE A 68 -14.79 -36.50 -20.85
N ARG A 69 -13.95 -37.45 -21.28
CA ARG A 69 -13.62 -38.67 -20.51
C ARG A 69 -13.07 -38.38 -19.11
N TYR A 70 -12.55 -37.18 -18.88
CA TYR A 70 -12.07 -36.76 -17.57
C TYR A 70 -13.16 -36.84 -16.49
N LEU A 71 -14.44 -36.65 -16.84
CA LEU A 71 -15.56 -36.75 -15.89
C LEU A 71 -15.72 -38.15 -15.28
N ASP A 72 -15.21 -39.20 -15.92
CA ASP A 72 -15.29 -40.59 -15.44
C ASP A 72 -13.92 -41.17 -15.01
N LEU A 73 -12.81 -40.50 -15.34
CA LEU A 73 -11.44 -41.02 -15.17
C LEU A 73 -10.57 -40.19 -14.22
N MET A 74 -11.03 -39.00 -13.80
CA MET A 74 -10.25 -38.13 -12.92
C MET A 74 -10.21 -38.61 -11.46
N TYR A 75 -11.19 -39.41 -11.02
CA TYR A 75 -11.28 -39.90 -9.64
C TYR A 75 -11.08 -41.42 -9.57
N ILE A 76 -10.41 -41.87 -8.51
CA ILE A 76 -10.12 -43.29 -8.27
C ILE A 76 -10.53 -43.66 -6.83
N LEU A 77 -11.03 -44.88 -6.65
CA LEU A 77 -11.27 -45.48 -5.34
C LEU A 77 -9.97 -46.11 -4.82
N ASN A 78 -9.52 -45.70 -3.65
CA ASN A 78 -8.43 -46.40 -2.95
C ASN A 78 -8.99 -47.68 -2.31
N GLU A 79 -8.55 -48.84 -2.81
CA GLU A 79 -9.03 -50.15 -2.32
C GLU A 79 -8.68 -50.41 -0.84
N ASN A 80 -7.65 -49.75 -0.29
CA ASN A 80 -7.21 -49.98 1.09
C ASN A 80 -7.96 -49.11 2.10
N THR A 81 -8.31 -47.88 1.72
CA THR A 81 -8.99 -46.91 2.59
C THR A 81 -10.47 -46.76 2.29
N GLU A 82 -10.96 -47.37 1.20
CA GLU A 82 -12.32 -47.23 0.66
C GLU A 82 -12.70 -45.75 0.37
N SER A 83 -11.70 -44.87 0.24
CA SER A 83 -11.90 -43.45 0.00
C SER A 83 -11.62 -43.09 -1.46
N VAL A 84 -12.45 -42.19 -2.00
CA VAL A 84 -12.28 -41.64 -3.35
C VAL A 84 -11.32 -40.46 -3.29
N PHE A 85 -10.37 -40.40 -4.22
CA PHE A 85 -9.39 -39.33 -4.31
C PHE A 85 -9.06 -39.00 -5.78
N ASN A 86 -8.45 -37.83 -6.02
CA ASN A 86 -8.00 -37.39 -7.34
C ASN A 86 -6.47 -37.53 -7.46
N PRO A 87 -5.95 -38.50 -8.23
CA PRO A 87 -4.51 -38.69 -8.39
C PRO A 87 -3.78 -37.53 -9.08
N TYR A 88 -4.43 -36.82 -10.02
CA TYR A 88 -3.78 -35.77 -10.82
C TYR A 88 -3.40 -34.54 -9.99
N PHE A 89 -4.09 -34.34 -8.87
CA PHE A 89 -3.84 -33.26 -7.92
C PHE A 89 -3.32 -33.76 -6.58
N SER A 90 -2.86 -35.02 -6.52
CA SER A 90 -2.21 -35.60 -5.33
C SER A 90 -0.70 -35.69 -5.53
N GLY A 91 0.08 -35.34 -4.50
CA GLY A 91 1.53 -35.35 -4.44
C GLY A 91 2.22 -36.52 -5.14
N GLU A 92 2.12 -37.71 -4.55
CA GLU A 92 2.86 -38.91 -4.95
C GLU A 92 2.31 -39.66 -6.19
N LEU A 93 1.22 -39.21 -6.83
CA LEU A 93 0.61 -39.94 -7.96
C LEU A 93 0.88 -39.27 -9.31
N GLN A 94 1.57 -40.00 -10.19
CA GLN A 94 2.05 -39.52 -11.48
C GLN A 94 0.96 -39.58 -12.56
N GLY A 95 0.44 -38.41 -12.93
CA GLY A 95 -0.34 -38.17 -14.15
C GLY A 95 -0.56 -36.67 -14.33
N ASN A 96 -0.45 -36.16 -15.55
CA ASN A 96 -0.82 -34.77 -15.84
C ASN A 96 -2.30 -34.76 -16.26
N PHE A 97 -3.07 -33.74 -15.90
CA PHE A 97 -4.47 -33.70 -16.34
C PHE A 97 -4.59 -33.62 -17.87
N SER A 98 -3.55 -33.12 -18.54
CA SER A 98 -3.42 -33.20 -20.00
C SER A 98 -3.54 -34.62 -20.58
N ASP A 99 -3.29 -35.67 -19.79
CA ASP A 99 -3.46 -37.06 -20.24
C ASP A 99 -4.96 -37.40 -20.44
N LEU A 100 -5.86 -36.66 -19.79
CA LEU A 100 -7.31 -36.82 -19.91
C LEU A 100 -7.94 -35.81 -20.89
N PHE A 101 -7.36 -34.62 -21.01
CA PHE A 101 -7.87 -33.55 -21.87
C PHE A 101 -6.75 -32.70 -22.50
N ASP A 102 -6.44 -32.94 -23.77
CA ASP A 102 -5.44 -32.18 -24.54
C ASP A 102 -6.01 -31.58 -25.85
N ALA A 103 -5.15 -31.31 -26.84
CA ALA A 103 -5.55 -30.79 -28.14
C ALA A 103 -6.50 -31.74 -28.90
N ALA A 104 -6.37 -33.06 -28.73
CA ALA A 104 -7.19 -34.06 -29.37
C ALA A 104 -8.62 -34.06 -28.80
N GLU A 105 -8.78 -34.03 -27.48
CA GLU A 105 -10.11 -33.88 -26.84
C GLU A 105 -10.77 -32.55 -27.21
N ARG A 106 -10.01 -31.43 -27.19
CA ARG A 106 -10.51 -30.12 -27.66
C ARG A 106 -11.04 -30.17 -29.09
N SER A 107 -10.28 -30.82 -29.98
CA SER A 107 -10.68 -30.97 -31.39
C SER A 107 -11.97 -31.77 -31.53
N ARG A 108 -12.15 -32.83 -30.75
CA ARG A 108 -13.38 -33.64 -30.75
C ARG A 108 -14.57 -32.85 -30.21
N ALA A 109 -14.40 -32.12 -29.11
CA ALA A 109 -15.44 -31.23 -28.59
C ALA A 109 -15.85 -30.16 -29.62
N ALA A 110 -14.90 -29.59 -30.37
CA ALA A 110 -15.18 -28.61 -31.41
C ALA A 110 -15.89 -29.21 -32.64
N GLN A 111 -15.60 -30.47 -32.99
CA GLN A 111 -16.31 -31.19 -34.04
C GLN A 111 -17.78 -31.44 -33.64
N VAL A 112 -18.02 -31.83 -32.39
CA VAL A 112 -19.38 -32.01 -31.86
C VAL A 112 -20.12 -30.68 -31.81
N GLU A 113 -19.47 -29.60 -31.37
CA GLU A 113 -20.02 -28.25 -31.37
C GLU A 113 -20.52 -27.84 -32.77
N ALA A 114 -19.67 -27.98 -33.79
CA ALA A 114 -20.03 -27.67 -35.17
C ALA A 114 -21.21 -28.53 -35.66
N PHE A 115 -21.20 -29.82 -35.35
CA PHE A 115 -22.31 -30.72 -35.69
C PHE A 115 -23.62 -30.31 -35.01
N VAL A 116 -23.59 -29.93 -33.73
CA VAL A 116 -24.78 -29.46 -33.00
C VAL A 116 -25.33 -28.17 -33.62
N PHE A 117 -24.47 -27.21 -33.98
CA PHE A 117 -24.90 -26.00 -34.67
C PHE A 117 -25.52 -26.28 -36.04
N ASP A 118 -24.95 -27.18 -36.83
CA ASP A 118 -25.53 -27.60 -38.12
C ASP A 118 -26.93 -28.20 -37.94
N GLN A 119 -27.15 -28.97 -36.87
CA GLN A 119 -28.47 -29.55 -36.56
C GLN A 119 -29.45 -28.49 -36.00
N LEU A 120 -28.99 -27.57 -35.16
CA LEU A 120 -29.81 -26.45 -34.65
C LEU A 120 -30.21 -25.48 -35.76
N ALA A 121 -29.42 -25.35 -36.83
CA ALA A 121 -29.83 -24.59 -38.01
C ALA A 121 -31.03 -25.23 -38.74
N ILE A 122 -31.19 -26.55 -38.64
CA ILE A 122 -32.30 -27.31 -39.22
C ILE A 122 -33.51 -27.30 -38.28
N ASP A 123 -33.30 -27.52 -36.97
CA ASP A 123 -34.35 -27.52 -35.94
C ASP A 123 -33.95 -26.64 -34.74
N PRO A 124 -34.17 -25.31 -34.83
CA PRO A 124 -33.74 -24.36 -33.81
C PRO A 124 -34.41 -24.53 -32.44
N ASN A 125 -35.56 -25.22 -32.39
CA ASN A 125 -36.35 -25.40 -31.16
C ASN A 125 -36.06 -26.74 -30.46
N ASN A 126 -35.12 -27.53 -30.97
CA ASN A 126 -34.76 -28.80 -30.38
C ASN A 126 -34.09 -28.59 -29.01
N GLU A 127 -34.86 -28.79 -27.94
CA GLU A 127 -34.40 -28.54 -26.57
C GLU A 127 -33.19 -29.43 -26.21
N SER A 128 -33.15 -30.67 -26.68
CA SER A 128 -32.02 -31.57 -26.40
C SER A 128 -30.72 -31.08 -27.04
N LEU A 129 -30.79 -30.52 -28.25
CA LEU A 129 -29.62 -29.93 -28.91
C LEU A 129 -29.20 -28.59 -28.26
N GLN A 130 -30.17 -27.79 -27.80
CA GLN A 130 -29.90 -26.58 -27.02
C GLN A 130 -29.22 -26.90 -25.68
N HIS A 131 -29.62 -27.98 -25.00
CA HIS A 131 -28.93 -28.45 -23.79
C HIS A 131 -27.53 -28.98 -24.10
N ALA A 132 -27.39 -29.77 -25.18
CA ALA A 132 -26.11 -30.35 -25.56
C ALA A 132 -25.06 -29.28 -25.90
N ILE A 133 -25.42 -28.20 -26.60
CA ILE A 133 -24.47 -27.13 -26.89
C ILE A 133 -24.00 -26.43 -25.60
N LEU A 134 -24.91 -26.15 -24.67
CA LEU A 134 -24.56 -25.57 -23.37
C LEU A 134 -23.65 -26.50 -22.55
N ASP A 135 -23.90 -27.82 -22.57
CA ASP A 135 -23.03 -28.80 -21.91
C ASP A 135 -21.64 -28.84 -22.52
N VAL A 136 -21.50 -28.76 -23.87
CA VAL A 136 -20.20 -28.70 -24.54
C VAL A 136 -19.37 -27.50 -24.09
N TYR A 137 -19.97 -26.30 -23.99
CA TYR A 137 -19.25 -25.13 -23.50
C TYR A 137 -18.91 -25.23 -22.01
N TYR A 138 -19.85 -25.71 -21.19
CA TYR A 138 -19.64 -25.90 -19.75
C TYR A 138 -18.51 -26.89 -19.46
N ASP A 139 -18.58 -28.11 -19.98
CA ASP A 139 -17.60 -29.17 -19.68
C ASP A 139 -16.22 -28.83 -20.25
N ARG A 140 -16.17 -28.15 -21.41
CA ARG A 140 -14.90 -27.63 -21.93
C ARG A 140 -14.31 -26.56 -21.02
N ALA A 141 -15.11 -25.60 -20.55
CA ALA A 141 -14.65 -24.57 -19.63
C ALA A 141 -14.15 -25.15 -18.30
N VAL A 142 -14.85 -26.16 -17.76
CA VAL A 142 -14.42 -26.93 -16.59
C VAL A 142 -13.03 -27.53 -16.84
N ALA A 143 -12.84 -28.23 -17.96
CA ALA A 143 -11.55 -28.84 -18.29
C ALA A 143 -10.40 -27.81 -18.44
N GLU A 144 -10.66 -26.66 -19.06
CA GLU A 144 -9.66 -25.59 -19.18
C GLU A 144 -9.33 -24.94 -17.83
N MET A 145 -10.30 -24.80 -16.93
CA MET A 145 -10.06 -24.34 -15.55
C MET A 145 -9.21 -25.32 -14.76
N ILE A 146 -9.44 -26.63 -14.91
CA ILE A 146 -8.62 -27.67 -14.26
C ILE A 146 -7.16 -27.58 -14.76
N LEU A 147 -6.96 -27.46 -16.08
CA LEU A 147 -5.62 -27.26 -16.64
C LEU A 147 -4.96 -25.97 -16.14
N ALA A 148 -5.72 -24.88 -16.04
CA ALA A 148 -5.21 -23.62 -15.51
C ALA A 148 -4.77 -23.79 -14.04
N ASN A 149 -5.56 -24.48 -13.21
CA ASN A 149 -5.20 -24.80 -11.83
C ASN A 149 -3.93 -25.66 -11.74
N GLU A 150 -3.76 -26.66 -12.62
CA GLU A 150 -2.53 -27.45 -12.69
C GLU A 150 -1.30 -26.56 -12.95
N PHE A 151 -1.41 -25.58 -13.85
CA PHE A 151 -0.33 -24.61 -14.08
C PHE A 151 -0.09 -23.70 -12.86
N LEU A 152 -1.13 -23.31 -12.12
CA LEU A 152 -0.96 -22.54 -10.88
C LEU A 152 -0.29 -23.37 -9.79
N ASP A 153 -0.62 -24.65 -9.65
CA ASP A 153 0.07 -25.57 -8.73
C ASP A 153 1.56 -25.72 -9.11
N ARG A 154 1.88 -25.78 -10.41
CA ARG A 154 3.27 -25.78 -10.89
C ARG A 154 4.00 -24.46 -10.58
N ALA A 155 3.30 -23.33 -10.70
CA ALA A 155 3.83 -22.02 -10.31
C ALA A 155 4.20 -22.00 -8.82
N VAL A 156 3.28 -22.41 -7.95
CA VAL A 156 3.51 -22.54 -6.50
C VAL A 156 4.65 -23.51 -6.20
N ASN A 157 4.69 -24.68 -6.83
CA ASN A 157 5.77 -25.63 -6.63
C ASN A 157 7.13 -25.04 -7.04
N SER A 158 7.23 -24.34 -8.17
CA SER A 158 8.49 -23.68 -8.59
C SER A 158 9.02 -22.72 -7.52
N ARG A 159 8.12 -21.98 -6.85
CA ARG A 159 8.44 -21.10 -5.71
C ARG A 159 8.93 -21.89 -4.50
N LEU A 160 8.25 -22.99 -4.12
CA LEU A 160 8.65 -23.85 -3.00
C LEU A 160 9.99 -24.56 -3.24
N GLN A 161 10.34 -24.83 -4.50
CA GLN A 161 11.63 -25.38 -4.90
C GLN A 161 12.73 -24.30 -5.06
N ASN A 162 12.42 -23.03 -4.79
CA ASN A 162 13.32 -21.90 -4.91
C ASN A 162 13.86 -21.69 -6.35
N GLU A 163 13.01 -21.91 -7.35
CA GLU A 163 13.31 -21.65 -8.76
C GLU A 163 13.17 -20.14 -9.11
N SER A 164 13.69 -19.75 -10.28
CA SER A 164 13.58 -18.37 -10.78
C SER A 164 12.13 -17.91 -10.88
N VAL A 165 11.89 -16.64 -10.59
CA VAL A 165 10.58 -15.99 -10.77
C VAL A 165 10.09 -16.08 -12.22
N ASP A 166 10.99 -16.16 -13.20
CA ASP A 166 10.63 -16.32 -14.61
C ASP A 166 9.87 -17.63 -14.87
N VAL A 167 10.17 -18.70 -14.12
CA VAL A 167 9.46 -19.99 -14.25
C VAL A 167 8.03 -19.86 -13.74
N GLU A 168 7.85 -19.18 -12.61
CA GLU A 168 6.53 -18.88 -12.04
C GLU A 168 5.70 -18.00 -13.00
N ILE A 169 6.32 -17.00 -13.62
CA ILE A 169 5.69 -16.13 -14.62
C ILE A 169 5.22 -16.94 -15.84
N GLU A 170 6.02 -17.86 -16.37
CA GLU A 170 5.63 -18.67 -17.53
C GLU A 170 4.47 -19.63 -17.20
N HIS A 171 4.43 -20.18 -15.99
CA HIS A 171 3.31 -21.01 -15.53
C HIS A 171 2.02 -20.20 -15.35
N THR A 172 2.07 -19.05 -14.68
CA THR A 172 0.90 -18.16 -14.53
C THR A 172 0.43 -17.59 -15.87
N LYS A 173 1.34 -17.33 -16.82
CA LYS A 173 1.02 -16.97 -18.21
C LYS A 173 0.27 -18.07 -18.94
N SER A 174 0.69 -19.32 -18.77
CA SER A 174 0.01 -20.49 -19.36
C SER A 174 -1.41 -20.63 -18.80
N ALA A 175 -1.58 -20.50 -17.48
CA ALA A 175 -2.90 -20.49 -16.84
C ALA A 175 -3.80 -19.36 -17.38
N TYR A 176 -3.28 -18.14 -17.49
CA TYR A 176 -4.01 -16.99 -18.03
C TYR A 176 -4.50 -17.22 -19.46
N GLN A 177 -3.67 -17.79 -20.35
CA GLN A 177 -4.07 -18.04 -21.74
C GLN A 177 -5.18 -19.09 -21.84
N LEU A 178 -5.15 -20.13 -21.01
CA LEU A 178 -6.21 -21.13 -20.94
C LEU A 178 -7.53 -20.52 -20.49
N LEU A 179 -7.50 -19.74 -19.40
CA LEU A 179 -8.69 -19.06 -18.87
C LEU A 179 -9.27 -18.04 -19.86
N LYS A 180 -8.41 -17.25 -20.50
CA LYS A 180 -8.81 -16.28 -21.52
C LYS A 180 -9.44 -16.97 -22.72
N GLY A 181 -8.85 -18.08 -23.18
CA GLY A 181 -9.39 -18.89 -24.28
C GLY A 181 -10.74 -19.52 -23.94
N ALA A 182 -10.89 -20.05 -22.72
CA ALA A 182 -12.14 -20.64 -22.24
C ALA A 182 -13.25 -19.59 -22.13
N LEU A 183 -12.95 -18.42 -21.57
CA LEU A 183 -13.90 -17.30 -21.49
C LEU A 183 -14.31 -16.84 -22.88
N ALA A 184 -13.38 -16.64 -23.81
CA ALA A 184 -13.69 -16.22 -25.18
C ALA A 184 -14.60 -17.22 -25.94
N GLN A 185 -14.46 -18.52 -25.67
CA GLN A 185 -15.37 -19.52 -26.25
C GLN A 185 -16.77 -19.44 -25.63
N TYR A 186 -16.87 -19.22 -24.32
CA TYR A 186 -18.16 -19.01 -23.65
C TYR A 186 -18.82 -17.68 -24.07
N GLU A 187 -18.03 -16.65 -24.33
CA GLU A 187 -18.48 -15.37 -24.90
C GLU A 187 -19.08 -15.58 -26.30
N PHE A 188 -18.47 -16.41 -27.14
CA PHE A 188 -19.04 -16.75 -28.44
C PHE A 188 -20.44 -17.37 -28.30
N LEU A 189 -20.69 -18.19 -27.27
CA LEU A 189 -22.02 -18.71 -26.95
C LEU A 189 -23.00 -17.59 -26.53
N LEU A 190 -22.55 -16.61 -25.73
CA LEU A 190 -23.38 -15.45 -25.36
C LEU A 190 -23.78 -14.64 -26.60
N ASP A 191 -22.86 -14.39 -27.51
CA ASP A 191 -23.11 -13.58 -28.71
C ASP A 191 -23.98 -14.32 -29.74
N SER A 192 -23.70 -15.61 -29.96
CA SER A 192 -24.36 -16.40 -31.01
C SER A 192 -25.66 -17.07 -30.57
N SER A 193 -25.85 -17.27 -29.27
CA SER A 193 -26.87 -18.19 -28.72
C SER A 193 -27.34 -17.83 -27.30
N SER A 194 -27.22 -16.55 -26.89
CA SER A 194 -27.70 -16.05 -25.58
C SER A 194 -29.13 -16.46 -25.23
N GLY A 195 -30.03 -16.57 -26.22
CA GLY A 195 -31.40 -17.01 -26.02
C GLY A 195 -31.53 -18.44 -25.44
N TYR A 196 -30.56 -19.32 -25.68
CA TYR A 196 -30.51 -20.66 -25.08
C TYR A 196 -30.10 -20.57 -23.61
N LEU A 197 -29.07 -19.78 -23.32
CA LEU A 197 -28.62 -19.57 -21.94
C LEU A 197 -29.72 -18.94 -21.08
N SER A 198 -30.37 -17.86 -21.56
CA SER A 198 -31.44 -17.18 -20.82
C SER A 198 -32.66 -18.09 -20.60
N LYS A 199 -32.95 -18.99 -21.56
CA LYS A 199 -34.06 -19.95 -21.45
C LYS A 199 -33.79 -21.04 -20.42
N TRP A 200 -32.57 -21.57 -20.37
CA TRP A 200 -32.27 -22.81 -19.64
C TRP A 200 -31.47 -22.66 -18.36
N ALA A 201 -30.84 -21.51 -18.10
CA ALA A 201 -29.95 -21.33 -16.94
C ALA A 201 -30.61 -21.76 -15.61
N SER A 202 -31.88 -21.41 -15.40
CA SER A 202 -32.59 -21.69 -14.13
C SER A 202 -32.89 -23.17 -13.87
N SER A 203 -32.84 -24.04 -14.89
CA SER A 203 -33.10 -25.47 -14.76
C SER A 203 -31.85 -26.35 -14.88
N ARG A 204 -30.69 -25.76 -15.17
CA ARG A 204 -29.44 -26.48 -15.41
C ARG A 204 -28.59 -26.56 -14.14
N GLY A 205 -28.58 -27.75 -13.54
CA GLY A 205 -27.73 -28.10 -12.40
C GLY A 205 -26.44 -28.82 -12.83
N GLN A 206 -25.48 -28.83 -11.91
CA GLN A 206 -24.21 -29.54 -12.03
C GLN A 206 -24.41 -31.05 -11.90
N THR A 207 -23.62 -31.82 -12.63
CA THR A 207 -23.61 -33.29 -12.57
C THR A 207 -22.32 -33.74 -11.91
N SER A 208 -22.43 -34.72 -11.00
CA SER A 208 -21.25 -35.26 -10.33
C SER A 208 -20.37 -36.04 -11.31
N PRO A 209 -19.04 -35.84 -11.27
CA PRO A 209 -18.07 -36.75 -11.85
C PRO A 209 -18.21 -38.15 -11.26
N ARG A 210 -17.52 -39.11 -11.87
CA ARG A 210 -17.64 -40.53 -11.53
C ARG A 210 -16.28 -41.17 -11.35
N TYR A 211 -16.31 -42.31 -10.66
CA TYR A 211 -15.19 -43.21 -10.49
C TYR A 211 -15.64 -44.65 -10.70
N PHE A 212 -14.71 -45.50 -11.12
CA PHE A 212 -14.98 -46.92 -11.25
C PHE A 212 -14.85 -47.61 -9.90
N ASP A 213 -15.91 -48.31 -9.47
CA ASP A 213 -15.90 -49.19 -8.30
C ASP A 213 -15.54 -50.62 -8.76
N PRO A 214 -14.32 -51.11 -8.44
CA PRO A 214 -13.88 -52.45 -8.85
C PRO A 214 -14.64 -53.57 -8.13
N ALA A 215 -15.21 -53.33 -6.95
CA ALA A 215 -15.97 -54.34 -6.21
C ALA A 215 -17.32 -54.60 -6.87
N GLU A 216 -17.97 -53.56 -7.38
CA GLU A 216 -19.27 -53.67 -8.06
C GLU A 216 -19.17 -53.72 -9.59
N MET A 217 -17.99 -53.47 -10.15
CA MET A 217 -17.73 -53.34 -11.58
C MET A 217 -18.63 -52.31 -12.27
N GLN A 218 -18.89 -51.17 -11.61
CA GLN A 218 -19.77 -50.11 -12.10
C GLN A 218 -19.19 -48.71 -11.85
N GLN A 219 -19.62 -47.74 -12.67
CA GLN A 219 -19.33 -46.33 -12.44
C GLN A 219 -20.24 -45.78 -11.34
N ARG A 220 -19.65 -45.08 -10.36
CA ARG A 220 -20.37 -44.43 -9.25
C ARG A 220 -20.10 -42.94 -9.24
N ALA A 221 -21.10 -42.16 -8.86
CA ALA A 221 -20.94 -40.72 -8.67
C ALA A 221 -20.03 -40.43 -7.48
N VAL A 222 -19.17 -39.43 -7.61
CA VAL A 222 -18.29 -38.95 -6.53
C VAL A 222 -19.12 -38.37 -5.38
N ALA A 223 -20.22 -37.69 -5.72
CA ALA A 223 -21.18 -37.11 -4.79
C ALA A 223 -22.63 -37.38 -5.21
N PRO A 224 -23.58 -37.44 -4.26
CA PRO A 224 -25.01 -37.42 -4.56
C PRO A 224 -25.40 -36.14 -5.32
N GLU A 225 -26.42 -36.19 -6.17
CA GLU A 225 -26.88 -35.02 -6.91
C GLU A 225 -27.49 -33.94 -6.00
N GLU A 226 -28.04 -34.32 -4.83
CA GLU A 226 -28.73 -33.40 -3.92
C GLU A 226 -27.79 -32.38 -3.25
N ILE A 227 -26.49 -32.64 -3.21
CA ILE A 227 -25.51 -31.73 -2.62
C ILE A 227 -24.88 -30.78 -3.64
N LEU A 228 -25.10 -31.02 -4.94
CA LEU A 228 -24.55 -30.21 -6.02
C LEU A 228 -25.51 -29.08 -6.40
N PRO A 229 -25.01 -27.99 -7.01
CA PRO A 229 -25.85 -26.91 -7.51
C PRO A 229 -26.94 -27.41 -8.47
N GLY A 230 -28.20 -27.22 -8.11
CA GLY A 230 -29.34 -27.67 -8.94
C GLY A 230 -29.74 -26.71 -10.07
N SER A 231 -29.16 -25.51 -10.14
CA SER A 231 -29.53 -24.48 -11.14
C SER A 231 -28.39 -23.49 -11.38
N TYR A 232 -28.46 -22.77 -12.50
CA TYR A 232 -27.56 -21.70 -12.92
C TYR A 232 -26.08 -22.09 -13.09
N LYS A 233 -25.75 -23.37 -13.33
CA LYS A 233 -24.34 -23.83 -13.44
C LYS A 233 -23.52 -23.02 -14.46
N ASP A 234 -24.12 -22.66 -15.60
CA ASP A 234 -23.43 -21.96 -16.70
C ASP A 234 -23.14 -20.48 -16.34
N VAL A 235 -24.06 -19.83 -15.61
CA VAL A 235 -23.87 -18.45 -15.12
C VAL A 235 -22.82 -18.42 -14.02
N THR A 236 -22.87 -19.39 -13.09
CA THR A 236 -21.85 -19.55 -12.04
C THR A 236 -20.46 -19.75 -12.65
N MET A 237 -20.33 -20.59 -13.68
CA MET A 237 -19.08 -20.83 -14.41
C MET A 237 -18.51 -19.55 -15.04
N LEU A 238 -19.35 -18.72 -15.69
CA LEU A 238 -18.92 -17.45 -16.26
C LEU A 238 -18.32 -16.51 -15.20
N TYR A 239 -18.98 -16.36 -14.05
CA TYR A 239 -18.44 -15.56 -12.94
C TYR A 239 -17.13 -16.14 -12.39
N GLN A 240 -17.03 -17.46 -12.26
CA GLN A 240 -15.80 -18.14 -11.83
C GLN A 240 -14.64 -17.92 -12.81
N LEU A 241 -14.88 -18.03 -14.13
CA LEU A 241 -13.89 -17.75 -15.16
C LEU A 241 -13.42 -16.29 -15.13
N MET A 242 -14.35 -15.34 -15.10
CA MET A 242 -14.02 -13.91 -15.04
C MET A 242 -13.22 -13.57 -13.77
N GLY A 243 -13.65 -14.09 -12.61
CA GLY A 243 -12.98 -13.87 -11.34
C GLY A 243 -11.57 -14.47 -11.30
N LYS A 244 -11.42 -15.72 -11.76
CA LYS A 244 -10.11 -16.39 -11.83
C LYS A 244 -9.17 -15.69 -12.80
N LEU A 245 -9.67 -15.24 -13.96
CA LEU A 245 -8.88 -14.51 -14.94
C LEU A 245 -8.35 -13.17 -14.37
N ALA A 246 -9.19 -12.42 -13.65
CA ALA A 246 -8.79 -11.19 -12.97
C ALA A 246 -7.73 -11.45 -11.89
N SER A 247 -7.94 -12.47 -11.05
CA SER A 247 -7.00 -12.87 -10.00
C SER A 247 -5.62 -13.26 -10.55
N VAL A 248 -5.59 -14.10 -11.60
CA VAL A 248 -4.32 -14.52 -12.23
C VAL A 248 -3.59 -13.33 -12.86
N LYS A 249 -4.31 -12.36 -13.44
CA LYS A 249 -3.67 -11.15 -14.00
C LYS A 249 -3.09 -10.26 -12.90
N ALA A 250 -3.78 -10.10 -11.77
CA ALA A 250 -3.24 -9.37 -10.62
C ALA A 250 -1.97 -10.04 -10.07
N GLU A 251 -1.94 -11.38 -10.01
CA GLU A 251 -0.74 -12.12 -9.60
C GLU A 251 0.42 -11.96 -10.61
N GLN A 252 0.14 -11.96 -11.91
CA GLN A 252 1.17 -11.65 -12.92
C GLN A 252 1.77 -10.25 -12.73
N VAL A 253 0.95 -9.26 -12.35
CA VAL A 253 1.44 -7.91 -12.03
C VAL A 253 2.37 -7.96 -10.83
N ARG A 254 1.99 -8.67 -9.77
CA ARG A 254 2.83 -8.87 -8.59
C ARG A 254 4.16 -9.51 -8.97
N LEU A 255 4.15 -10.62 -9.72
CA LEU A 255 5.36 -11.33 -10.14
C LEU A 255 6.27 -10.48 -11.04
N ALA A 256 5.71 -9.65 -11.91
CA ALA A 256 6.48 -8.72 -12.74
C ALA A 256 7.26 -7.70 -11.88
N ILE A 257 6.61 -7.09 -10.89
CA ILE A 257 7.26 -6.19 -9.92
C ILE A 257 8.36 -6.93 -9.15
N MET A 258 8.07 -8.17 -8.70
CA MET A 258 9.02 -9.00 -7.96
C MET A 258 10.23 -9.41 -8.81
N SER A 259 10.06 -9.61 -10.12
CA SER A 259 11.15 -9.91 -11.06
C SER A 259 12.08 -8.72 -11.32
N GLY A 260 11.64 -7.51 -10.99
CA GLY A 260 12.40 -6.30 -11.21
C GLY A 260 12.49 -5.85 -12.66
N GLN A 261 11.56 -6.32 -13.50
CA GLN A 261 11.40 -5.87 -14.88
C GLN A 261 10.72 -4.48 -14.99
N ASP A 262 10.88 -3.59 -13.99
CA ASP A 262 10.36 -2.21 -14.02
C ASP A 262 11.24 -1.30 -14.90
N ASP A 263 11.29 -1.58 -16.21
CA ASP A 263 11.55 -0.51 -17.17
C ASP A 263 10.21 0.23 -17.34
N SER A 264 10.22 1.57 -17.23
CA SER A 264 9.05 2.45 -17.40
C SER A 264 8.15 2.09 -18.60
N THR A 265 8.76 1.50 -19.64
CA THR A 265 8.08 1.01 -20.84
C THR A 265 7.21 -0.22 -20.57
N LEU A 266 7.70 -1.20 -19.80
CA LEU A 266 6.95 -2.41 -19.44
C LEU A 266 5.80 -2.08 -18.49
N SER A 267 6.03 -1.18 -17.53
CA SER A 267 4.98 -0.74 -16.60
C SER A 267 3.82 -0.09 -17.36
N ALA A 268 4.09 0.73 -18.39
CA ALA A 268 3.06 1.33 -19.23
C ALA A 268 2.25 0.28 -20.03
N GLU A 269 2.92 -0.70 -20.65
CA GLU A 269 2.26 -1.80 -21.38
C GLU A 269 1.37 -2.63 -20.44
N MET A 270 1.87 -2.97 -19.26
CA MET A 270 1.11 -3.72 -18.26
C MET A 270 -0.10 -2.95 -17.73
N ILE A 271 0.03 -1.63 -17.52
CA ILE A 271 -1.09 -0.77 -17.14
C ILE A 271 -2.17 -0.80 -18.22
N GLU A 272 -1.79 -0.70 -19.51
CA GLU A 272 -2.74 -0.80 -20.62
C GLU A 272 -3.43 -2.18 -20.67
N GLU A 273 -2.69 -3.27 -20.48
CA GLU A 273 -3.25 -4.63 -20.44
C GLU A 273 -4.24 -4.83 -19.28
N VAL A 274 -3.91 -4.34 -18.08
CA VAL A 274 -4.77 -4.42 -16.90
C VAL A 274 -6.05 -3.61 -17.11
N ASN A 275 -5.93 -2.35 -17.57
CA ASN A 275 -7.07 -1.49 -17.83
C ASN A 275 -7.98 -2.07 -18.92
N THR A 276 -7.38 -2.59 -20.01
CA THR A 276 -8.12 -3.24 -21.09
C THR A 276 -8.89 -4.44 -20.55
N LEU A 277 -8.23 -5.35 -19.82
CA LEU A 277 -8.89 -6.52 -19.24
C LEU A 277 -10.00 -6.15 -18.26
N HIS A 278 -9.78 -5.12 -17.42
CA HIS A 278 -10.78 -4.66 -16.48
C HIS A 278 -12.03 -4.13 -17.19
N SER A 279 -11.87 -3.20 -18.14
CA SER A 279 -12.99 -2.65 -18.92
C SER A 279 -13.75 -3.74 -19.68
N ASP A 280 -12.99 -4.66 -20.25
CA ASP A 280 -13.49 -5.88 -20.87
C ASP A 280 -14.39 -6.65 -19.90
N LEU A 281 -13.86 -7.17 -18.80
CA LEU A 281 -14.62 -7.99 -17.85
C LEU A 281 -15.88 -7.29 -17.29
N VAL A 282 -15.80 -5.99 -17.01
CA VAL A 282 -16.96 -5.20 -16.56
C VAL A 282 -18.04 -5.13 -17.65
N SER A 283 -17.67 -4.86 -18.90
CA SER A 283 -18.62 -4.84 -20.02
C SER A 283 -19.28 -6.20 -20.26
N ARG A 284 -18.56 -7.30 -20.02
CA ARG A 284 -19.12 -8.66 -20.15
C ARG A 284 -20.11 -8.95 -19.02
N GLU A 285 -19.84 -8.49 -17.81
CA GLU A 285 -20.78 -8.63 -16.71
C GLU A 285 -22.09 -7.86 -16.95
N GLU A 286 -22.00 -6.64 -17.48
CA GLU A 286 -23.17 -5.86 -17.89
C GLU A 286 -24.01 -6.61 -18.95
N THR A 287 -23.34 -7.22 -19.92
CA THR A 287 -23.99 -8.03 -20.97
C THR A 287 -24.68 -9.26 -20.38
N LEU A 288 -24.03 -9.96 -19.46
CA LEU A 288 -24.60 -11.13 -18.78
C LEU A 288 -25.81 -10.73 -17.92
N ARG A 289 -25.74 -9.63 -17.17
CA ARG A 289 -26.86 -9.09 -16.38
C ARG A 289 -28.04 -8.68 -17.25
N ALA A 290 -27.78 -8.12 -18.43
CA ALA A 290 -28.84 -7.72 -19.36
C ALA A 290 -29.68 -8.92 -19.85
N LEU A 291 -29.15 -10.14 -19.82
CA LEU A 291 -29.92 -11.36 -20.13
C LEU A 291 -30.88 -11.77 -19.01
N PHE A 292 -30.65 -11.28 -17.78
CA PHE A 292 -31.42 -11.62 -16.57
C PHE A 292 -31.82 -10.37 -15.77
N PRO A 293 -32.56 -9.41 -16.37
CA PRO A 293 -32.76 -8.07 -15.80
C PRO A 293 -33.55 -8.04 -14.47
N GLU A 294 -34.36 -9.07 -14.21
CA GLU A 294 -35.17 -9.19 -12.99
C GLU A 294 -34.48 -10.05 -11.92
N ALA A 295 -33.28 -10.57 -12.18
CA ALA A 295 -32.56 -11.45 -11.27
C ALA A 295 -31.49 -10.67 -10.49
N ASP A 296 -31.59 -10.70 -9.16
CA ASP A 296 -30.48 -10.31 -8.30
C ASP A 296 -29.70 -11.54 -7.88
N PHE A 297 -28.61 -11.84 -8.58
CA PHE A 297 -27.76 -13.02 -8.38
C PHE A 297 -27.17 -13.14 -6.97
N THR A 298 -27.10 -12.05 -6.20
CA THR A 298 -26.61 -12.08 -4.81
C THR A 298 -27.65 -12.63 -3.83
N GLN A 299 -28.94 -12.59 -4.20
CA GLN A 299 -30.07 -12.96 -3.33
C GLN A 299 -30.56 -14.40 -3.56
N PHE A 300 -29.90 -15.17 -4.43
CA PHE A 300 -30.25 -16.56 -4.70
C PHE A 300 -29.89 -17.46 -3.50
N SER A 301 -30.46 -18.66 -3.46
CA SER A 301 -30.05 -19.66 -2.45
C SER A 301 -28.56 -19.97 -2.58
N LEU A 302 -27.87 -20.08 -1.45
CA LEU A 302 -26.46 -20.48 -1.37
C LEU A 302 -26.19 -21.86 -2.00
N ASP A 303 -27.22 -22.71 -2.07
CA ASP A 303 -27.16 -24.03 -2.71
C ASP A 303 -26.84 -23.94 -4.22
N THR A 304 -27.14 -22.81 -4.86
CA THR A 304 -26.82 -22.58 -6.28
C THR A 304 -25.34 -22.30 -6.54
N GLY A 305 -24.58 -21.86 -5.53
CA GLY A 305 -23.19 -21.40 -5.71
C GLY A 305 -23.02 -20.06 -6.42
N LEU A 306 -24.09 -19.52 -7.01
CA LEU A 306 -24.05 -18.29 -7.78
C LEU A 306 -23.74 -17.04 -6.93
N PRO A 307 -24.36 -16.83 -5.74
CA PRO A 307 -24.00 -15.69 -4.88
C PRO A 307 -22.51 -15.66 -4.53
N GLN A 308 -21.93 -16.82 -4.23
CA GLN A 308 -20.51 -16.94 -3.87
C GLN A 308 -19.60 -16.58 -5.06
N ALA A 309 -19.91 -17.08 -6.25
CA ALA A 309 -19.15 -16.77 -7.46
C ALA A 309 -19.20 -15.27 -7.81
N VAL A 310 -20.38 -14.64 -7.67
CA VAL A 310 -20.55 -13.19 -7.91
C VAL A 310 -19.75 -12.37 -6.90
N ASN A 311 -19.82 -12.71 -5.61
CA ASN A 311 -19.07 -11.99 -4.56
C ASN A 311 -17.56 -12.11 -4.76
N LEU A 312 -17.07 -13.29 -5.16
CA LEU A 312 -15.66 -13.51 -5.43
C LEU A 312 -15.20 -12.74 -6.69
N TRP A 313 -16.01 -12.72 -7.75
CA TRP A 313 -15.76 -11.89 -8.93
C TRP A 313 -15.67 -10.39 -8.57
N HIS A 314 -16.63 -9.88 -7.80
CA HIS A 314 -16.61 -8.49 -7.30
C HIS A 314 -15.33 -8.18 -6.50
N ALA A 315 -14.78 -9.16 -5.78
CA ALA A 315 -13.54 -8.97 -5.02
C ALA A 315 -12.33 -8.91 -5.96
N HIS A 316 -12.19 -9.85 -6.89
CA HIS A 316 -11.06 -9.93 -7.80
C HIS A 316 -11.01 -8.82 -8.86
N ILE A 317 -12.17 -8.33 -9.34
CA ILE A 317 -12.17 -7.21 -10.31
C ILE A 317 -11.61 -5.92 -9.69
N VAL A 318 -11.91 -5.69 -8.40
CA VAL A 318 -11.41 -4.54 -7.66
C VAL A 318 -9.92 -4.70 -7.32
N GLU A 319 -9.47 -5.92 -7.04
CA GLU A 319 -8.04 -6.23 -6.88
C GLU A 319 -7.25 -5.98 -8.17
N LEU A 320 -7.78 -6.43 -9.32
CA LEU A 320 -7.20 -6.14 -10.64
C LEU A 320 -7.07 -4.64 -10.87
N GLU A 321 -8.13 -3.87 -10.61
CA GLU A 321 -8.12 -2.41 -10.72
C GLU A 321 -7.05 -1.79 -9.79
N SER A 322 -6.93 -2.29 -8.56
CA SER A 322 -5.93 -1.82 -7.59
C SER A 322 -4.50 -2.16 -7.96
N SER A 323 -4.24 -3.17 -8.78
CA SER A 323 -2.90 -3.55 -9.22
C SER A 323 -2.20 -2.47 -10.06
N VAL A 324 -2.96 -1.58 -10.70
CA VAL A 324 -2.45 -0.40 -11.42
C VAL A 324 -1.65 0.52 -10.49
N ALA A 325 -2.16 0.75 -9.27
CA ALA A 325 -1.48 1.59 -8.28
C ALA A 325 -0.14 1.00 -7.81
N TRP A 326 0.10 -0.30 -8.02
CA TRP A 326 1.41 -0.91 -7.77
C TRP A 326 2.39 -0.61 -8.90
N LEU A 327 1.92 -0.68 -10.15
CA LEU A 327 2.71 -0.37 -11.35
C LEU A 327 3.07 1.11 -11.46
N GLU A 328 2.21 2.01 -10.97
CA GLU A 328 2.46 3.45 -10.92
C GLU A 328 3.43 3.85 -9.80
N GLY A 329 3.80 2.93 -8.89
CA GLY A 329 4.64 3.20 -7.71
C GLY A 329 3.92 3.98 -6.60
N ASP A 330 2.63 4.27 -6.78
CA ASP A 330 1.76 4.98 -5.85
C ASP A 330 1.57 4.24 -4.52
N SER A 331 1.62 2.91 -4.57
CA SER A 331 1.65 2.03 -3.41
C SER A 331 2.51 0.81 -3.73
N ASN A 332 3.07 0.16 -2.70
CA ASN A 332 3.60 -1.20 -2.88
C ASN A 332 2.51 -2.22 -2.54
N PHE A 333 2.63 -3.44 -3.07
CA PHE A 333 1.70 -4.52 -2.78
C PHE A 333 1.67 -4.95 -1.29
N LEU A 334 2.65 -4.53 -0.47
CA LEU A 334 2.63 -4.73 0.98
C LEU A 334 1.76 -3.71 1.72
N GLY A 335 1.26 -2.68 1.02
CA GLY A 335 0.44 -1.60 1.59
C GLY A 335 1.21 -0.70 2.56
N LEU A 336 2.54 -0.57 2.43
CA LEU A 336 3.37 0.24 3.32
C LEU A 336 3.64 1.63 2.74
N SER A 337 3.66 2.67 3.58
CA SER A 337 4.15 4.00 3.18
C SER A 337 5.68 4.01 3.04
N TRP A 338 6.18 4.52 1.92
CA TRP A 338 7.62 4.75 1.69
C TRP A 338 8.23 5.79 2.64
N GLY A 339 7.42 6.65 3.27
CA GLY A 339 7.87 7.72 4.17
C GLY A 339 7.80 7.39 5.68
N ALA A 340 7.28 6.22 6.04
CA ALA A 340 7.07 5.84 7.44
C ALA A 340 8.34 5.28 8.10
N VAL A 341 8.94 6.06 9.00
CA VAL A 341 10.08 5.61 9.82
C VAL A 341 9.58 5.15 11.20
N PRO A 342 9.80 3.88 11.61
CA PRO A 342 9.48 3.46 12.97
C PRO A 342 10.42 4.11 13.99
N GLN A 343 9.87 4.53 15.13
CA GLN A 343 10.61 5.17 16.21
C GLN A 343 10.16 4.63 17.58
N GLY A 344 11.11 4.48 18.51
CA GLY A 344 10.80 4.28 19.94
C GLY A 344 10.64 2.81 20.38
N LEU A 345 11.12 1.85 19.59
CA LEU A 345 11.07 0.43 19.93
C LEU A 345 12.19 0.08 20.94
N GLY A 346 11.87 0.23 22.22
CA GLY A 346 12.72 -0.19 23.33
C GLY A 346 12.48 0.65 24.59
N SER A 347 12.22 0.00 25.72
CA SER A 347 12.07 0.67 27.03
C SER A 347 13.36 1.33 27.54
N ASN A 348 14.48 1.16 26.83
CA ASN A 348 15.79 1.70 27.17
C ASN A 348 16.19 2.77 26.16
N ALA A 349 16.33 4.02 26.62
CA ALA A 349 16.77 5.18 25.80
C ALA A 349 18.18 5.07 25.15
N LYS A 350 18.85 3.91 25.29
CA LYS A 350 20.20 3.64 24.76
C LYS A 350 20.24 2.68 23.58
N SER A 351 19.15 1.95 23.28
CA SER A 351 19.11 1.03 22.14
C SER A 351 18.54 1.74 20.91
N HIS A 352 19.26 1.68 19.80
CA HIS A 352 18.80 2.21 18.53
C HIS A 352 17.64 1.37 17.97
N THR A 353 16.64 2.01 17.37
CA THR A 353 15.42 1.34 16.85
C THR A 353 15.76 0.23 15.86
N PHE A 354 16.72 0.48 14.96
CA PHE A 354 17.23 -0.54 14.04
C PHE A 354 17.85 -1.73 14.77
N ASP A 355 18.64 -1.51 15.82
CA ASP A 355 19.33 -2.60 16.51
C ASP A 355 18.30 -3.50 17.22
N THR A 356 17.26 -2.91 17.84
CA THR A 356 16.14 -3.67 18.42
C THR A 356 15.40 -4.49 17.37
N LEU A 357 15.06 -3.88 16.22
CA LEU A 357 14.37 -4.55 15.12
C LEU A 357 15.23 -5.66 14.51
N SER A 358 16.51 -5.38 14.26
CA SER A 358 17.46 -6.33 13.71
C SER A 358 17.61 -7.55 14.62
N ASP A 359 17.66 -7.35 15.93
CA ASP A 359 17.72 -8.45 16.91
C ASP A 359 16.41 -9.24 16.96
N LEU A 360 15.24 -8.60 16.84
CA LEU A 360 13.94 -9.29 16.74
C LEU A 360 13.87 -10.15 15.47
N ILE A 361 14.29 -9.58 14.34
CA ILE A 361 14.27 -10.21 13.02
C ILE A 361 15.19 -11.43 12.98
N GLY A 362 16.39 -11.32 13.57
CA GLY A 362 17.42 -12.36 13.55
C GLY A 362 17.29 -13.44 14.62
N LYS A 363 16.23 -13.46 15.44
CA LYS A 363 16.00 -14.53 16.43
C LYS A 363 15.50 -15.81 15.78
N ASP A 364 15.73 -16.95 16.45
CA ASP A 364 15.21 -18.27 16.03
C ASP A 364 13.67 -18.32 15.96
N SER A 365 12.98 -17.42 16.67
CA SER A 365 11.51 -17.25 16.61
C SER A 365 11.08 -15.97 15.88
N GLY A 366 12.01 -15.30 15.21
CA GLY A 366 11.81 -14.06 14.47
C GLY A 366 11.08 -14.28 13.13
N PRO A 367 10.61 -13.21 12.48
CA PRO A 367 9.88 -13.27 11.21
C PRO A 367 10.55 -14.11 10.12
N ILE A 368 11.87 -14.02 9.92
CA ILE A 368 12.57 -14.77 8.87
C ILE A 368 12.60 -16.27 9.20
N ALA A 369 12.88 -16.63 10.45
CA ALA A 369 12.90 -18.04 10.88
C ALA A 369 11.51 -18.69 10.78
N ARG A 370 10.44 -17.94 11.11
CA ARG A 370 9.05 -18.41 10.91
C ARG A 370 8.72 -18.63 9.44
N ALA A 371 9.09 -17.70 8.57
CA ALA A 371 8.90 -17.87 7.12
C ALA A 371 9.65 -19.09 6.58
N GLN A 372 10.84 -19.39 7.13
CA GLN A 372 11.59 -20.59 6.78
C GLN A 372 10.90 -21.88 7.25
N GLU A 373 10.39 -21.89 8.50
CA GLU A 373 9.68 -23.04 9.07
C GLU A 373 8.37 -23.31 8.31
N SER A 374 7.59 -22.27 8.00
CA SER A 374 6.34 -22.42 7.24
C SER A 374 6.61 -22.89 5.81
N LEU A 375 7.65 -22.37 5.14
CA LEU A 375 8.03 -22.82 3.80
C LEU A 375 8.45 -24.30 3.78
N ASN A 376 9.25 -24.75 4.75
CA ASN A 376 9.62 -26.16 4.86
C ASN A 376 8.41 -27.06 5.14
N THR A 377 7.49 -26.60 5.97
CA THR A 377 6.25 -27.32 6.30
C THR A 377 5.36 -27.42 5.06
N ALA A 378 5.15 -26.30 4.36
CA ALA A 378 4.31 -26.26 3.17
C ALA A 378 4.90 -27.08 2.02
N LYS A 379 6.23 -27.14 1.88
CA LYS A 379 6.88 -28.02 0.90
C LYS A 379 6.58 -29.50 1.17
N ALA A 380 6.77 -29.96 2.42
CA ALA A 380 6.48 -31.34 2.78
C ALA A 380 4.98 -31.66 2.61
N ASP A 381 4.12 -30.76 3.05
CA ASP A 381 2.67 -30.87 2.93
C ASP A 381 2.21 -30.93 1.47
N PHE A 382 2.81 -30.10 0.59
CA PHE A 382 2.50 -30.09 -0.84
C PHE A 382 2.92 -31.39 -1.56
N ASP A 383 4.09 -31.94 -1.20
CA ASP A 383 4.61 -33.19 -1.76
C ASP A 383 3.81 -34.42 -1.29
N ASP A 384 3.27 -34.39 -0.06
CA ASP A 384 2.50 -35.49 0.54
C ASP A 384 0.96 -35.33 0.39
N TYR A 385 0.48 -34.21 -0.17
CA TYR A 385 -0.95 -33.89 -0.25
C TYR A 385 -1.75 -34.93 -1.04
N ILE A 386 -2.87 -35.39 -0.49
CA ILE A 386 -3.81 -36.30 -1.15
C ILE A 386 -5.14 -35.58 -1.35
N HIS A 387 -5.50 -35.27 -2.60
CA HIS A 387 -6.75 -34.58 -2.92
C HIS A 387 -7.95 -35.51 -2.71
N SER A 388 -8.61 -35.37 -1.56
CA SER A 388 -9.74 -36.19 -1.09
C SER A 388 -10.75 -35.35 -0.29
N VAL A 389 -11.95 -35.88 -0.03
CA VAL A 389 -12.97 -35.19 0.78
C VAL A 389 -12.47 -34.86 2.19
N ASP A 390 -11.80 -35.82 2.83
CA ASP A 390 -11.27 -35.65 4.20
C ASP A 390 -10.22 -34.54 4.23
N SER A 391 -9.27 -34.57 3.28
CA SER A 391 -8.26 -33.51 3.16
C SER A 391 -8.89 -32.13 2.94
N LEU A 392 -9.89 -32.00 2.06
CA LEU A 392 -10.54 -30.72 1.82
C LEU A 392 -11.31 -30.22 3.04
N THR A 393 -11.87 -31.11 3.84
CA THR A 393 -12.53 -30.76 5.10
C THR A 393 -11.53 -30.16 6.10
N GLU A 394 -10.36 -30.79 6.24
CA GLU A 394 -9.27 -30.29 7.08
C GLU A 394 -8.70 -28.96 6.55
N GLU A 395 -8.48 -28.87 5.24
CA GLU A 395 -7.97 -27.67 4.59
C GLU A 395 -8.94 -26.49 4.72
N PHE A 396 -10.24 -26.70 4.53
CA PHE A 396 -11.25 -25.66 4.72
C PHE A 396 -11.26 -25.15 6.15
N ALA A 397 -11.21 -26.03 7.14
CA ALA A 397 -11.13 -25.64 8.55
C ALA A 397 -9.85 -24.85 8.85
N GLY A 398 -8.70 -25.32 8.35
CA GLY A 398 -7.41 -24.68 8.51
C GLY A 398 -7.31 -23.32 7.84
N ARG A 399 -7.65 -23.21 6.55
CA ARG A 399 -7.68 -21.94 5.79
C ARG A 399 -8.64 -20.96 6.43
N ARG A 400 -9.84 -21.40 6.79
CA ARG A 400 -10.82 -20.56 7.49
C ARG A 400 -10.23 -19.96 8.77
N GLN A 401 -9.57 -20.76 9.61
CA GLN A 401 -8.96 -20.25 10.83
C GLN A 401 -7.90 -19.17 10.56
N ARG A 402 -7.05 -19.39 9.54
CA ARG A 402 -6.00 -18.43 9.15
C ARG A 402 -6.59 -17.15 8.57
N ILE A 403 -7.54 -17.25 7.64
CA ILE A 403 -8.25 -16.10 7.04
C ILE A 403 -8.99 -15.32 8.13
N ASN A 404 -9.67 -15.99 9.05
CA ASN A 404 -10.40 -15.36 10.14
C ASN A 404 -9.47 -14.61 11.11
N THR A 405 -8.30 -15.18 11.41
CA THR A 405 -7.26 -14.51 12.20
C THR A 405 -6.77 -13.25 11.49
N ARG A 406 -6.57 -13.31 10.17
CA ARG A 406 -6.14 -12.17 9.35
C ARG A 406 -7.21 -11.09 9.26
N LEU A 407 -8.45 -11.45 8.98
CA LEU A 407 -9.60 -10.54 8.99
C LEU A 407 -9.77 -9.85 10.35
N SER A 408 -9.57 -10.59 11.44
CA SER A 408 -9.61 -10.04 12.80
C SER A 408 -8.48 -9.03 13.04
N SER A 409 -7.25 -9.30 12.59
CA SER A 409 -6.16 -8.32 12.67
C SER A 409 -6.40 -7.05 11.84
N LEU A 410 -7.10 -7.19 10.71
CA LEU A 410 -7.33 -6.10 9.77
C LEU A 410 -8.50 -5.20 10.19
N LEU A 411 -9.65 -5.80 10.53
CA LEU A 411 -10.91 -5.10 10.82
C LEU A 411 -11.37 -5.22 12.28
N GLY A 412 -10.83 -6.15 13.06
CA GLY A 412 -11.36 -6.48 14.39
C GLY A 412 -12.67 -7.27 14.32
N VAL A 413 -12.90 -7.98 13.21
CA VAL A 413 -14.09 -8.77 12.91
C VAL A 413 -13.70 -10.23 12.76
N PHE A 414 -14.53 -11.14 13.26
CA PHE A 414 -14.32 -12.57 13.10
C PHE A 414 -15.63 -13.32 12.94
N PHE A 415 -15.57 -14.43 12.22
CA PHE A 415 -16.66 -15.38 12.04
C PHE A 415 -16.49 -16.51 13.08
N PRO A 416 -17.46 -16.71 13.99
CA PRO A 416 -17.44 -17.85 14.91
C PRO A 416 -17.43 -19.20 14.18
N GLU A 417 -17.11 -20.26 14.92
CA GLU A 417 -17.30 -21.62 14.45
C GLU A 417 -18.79 -21.86 14.10
N GLY A 418 -19.06 -22.52 12.97
CA GLY A 418 -20.42 -22.74 12.46
C GLY A 418 -21.10 -21.50 11.84
N CYS A 419 -20.43 -20.37 11.74
CA CYS A 419 -20.96 -19.15 11.11
C CYS A 419 -20.49 -19.00 9.66
N TYR A 420 -21.31 -19.38 8.68
CA TYR A 420 -20.92 -19.38 7.25
C TYR A 420 -21.58 -18.28 6.41
N VAL A 421 -22.23 -17.32 7.06
CA VAL A 421 -22.93 -16.20 6.38
C VAL A 421 -22.53 -14.87 7.02
N GLU A 422 -22.51 -13.81 6.23
CA GLU A 422 -22.08 -12.48 6.69
C GLU A 422 -22.86 -11.97 7.91
N SER A 423 -24.14 -12.33 8.01
CA SER A 423 -25.05 -11.86 9.06
C SER A 423 -24.71 -12.35 10.47
N CYS A 424 -23.87 -13.39 10.61
CA CYS A 424 -23.45 -13.92 11.92
C CYS A 424 -22.02 -13.51 12.32
N ALA A 425 -21.33 -12.69 11.52
CA ALA A 425 -20.02 -12.16 11.86
C ALA A 425 -20.09 -11.33 13.15
N VAL A 426 -19.11 -11.50 14.03
CA VAL A 426 -19.05 -10.82 15.32
C VAL A 426 -17.94 -9.78 15.32
N ALA A 427 -18.25 -8.61 15.85
CA ALA A 427 -17.27 -7.57 16.13
C ALA A 427 -17.51 -7.05 17.54
N ASN A 428 -16.47 -7.01 18.36
CA ASN A 428 -16.53 -6.39 19.68
C ASN A 428 -15.54 -5.23 19.76
N TYR A 429 -15.81 -4.27 20.64
CA TYR A 429 -14.98 -3.06 20.78
C TYR A 429 -13.51 -3.40 21.01
N GLN A 430 -13.21 -4.40 21.84
CA GLN A 430 -11.84 -4.79 22.17
C GLN A 430 -11.08 -5.35 20.95
N SER A 431 -11.76 -6.04 20.04
CA SER A 431 -11.18 -6.57 18.81
C SER A 431 -10.96 -5.45 17.79
N ARG A 432 -11.86 -4.45 17.75
CA ARG A 432 -11.73 -3.28 16.87
C ARG A 432 -10.58 -2.37 17.26
N ILE A 433 -10.38 -2.08 18.56
CA ILE A 433 -9.33 -1.13 18.97
C ILE A 433 -7.89 -1.62 18.71
N ASN A 434 -7.72 -2.91 18.42
CA ASN A 434 -6.43 -3.51 18.09
C ASN A 434 -6.29 -3.82 16.59
N SER A 435 -7.25 -3.41 15.75
CA SER A 435 -7.22 -3.68 14.32
C SER A 435 -6.42 -2.63 13.55
N GLU A 436 -5.82 -3.05 12.43
CA GLU A 436 -5.05 -2.15 11.56
C GLU A 436 -5.89 -0.94 11.11
N LEU A 437 -7.16 -1.16 10.75
CA LEU A 437 -8.07 -0.09 10.33
C LEU A 437 -8.35 0.94 11.44
N PHE A 438 -8.46 0.49 12.70
CA PHE A 438 -8.67 1.40 13.82
C PHE A 438 -7.43 2.26 14.08
N HIS A 439 -6.24 1.66 14.05
CA HIS A 439 -4.99 2.38 14.20
C HIS A 439 -4.76 3.38 13.06
N TRP A 440 -5.06 2.98 11.82
CA TRP A 440 -5.06 3.87 10.67
C TRP A 440 -5.99 5.07 10.88
N SER A 441 -7.25 4.86 11.29
CA SER A 441 -8.22 5.95 11.52
C SER A 441 -7.74 6.91 12.60
N ARG A 442 -7.22 6.37 13.71
CA ARG A 442 -6.65 7.19 14.79
C ARG A 442 -5.45 8.02 14.31
N ASN A 443 -4.58 7.44 13.48
CA ASN A 443 -3.43 8.14 12.93
C ASN A 443 -3.87 9.33 12.04
N ILE A 444 -4.85 9.13 11.14
CA ILE A 444 -5.39 10.21 10.30
C ILE A 444 -5.97 11.34 11.16
N ASN A 445 -6.79 11.01 12.16
CA ASN A 445 -7.35 12.00 13.09
C ASN A 445 -6.26 12.84 13.78
N ASN A 446 -5.16 12.19 14.19
CA ASN A 446 -4.03 12.88 14.81
C ASN A 446 -3.33 13.83 13.83
N ILE A 447 -3.10 13.39 12.58
CA ILE A 447 -2.47 14.20 11.54
C ILE A 447 -3.35 15.41 11.19
N GLN A 448 -4.65 15.21 11.01
CA GLN A 448 -5.62 16.29 10.75
C GLN A 448 -5.66 17.32 11.86
N ALA A 449 -5.72 16.87 13.12
CA ALA A 449 -5.67 17.77 14.26
C ALA A 449 -4.35 18.57 14.30
N SER A 450 -3.24 17.98 13.85
CA SER A 450 -1.94 18.66 13.70
C SER A 450 -1.95 19.68 12.57
N LEU A 451 -2.51 19.32 11.42
CA LEU A 451 -2.66 20.18 10.26
C LEU A 451 -3.44 21.44 10.59
N ALA A 452 -4.62 21.29 11.22
CA ALA A 452 -5.46 22.41 11.63
C ALA A 452 -4.72 23.38 12.56
N ARG A 453 -3.96 22.85 13.53
CA ARG A 453 -3.10 23.66 14.40
C ARG A 453 -2.01 24.39 13.61
N ASN A 454 -1.32 23.70 12.71
CA ASN A 454 -0.24 24.29 11.92
C ASN A 454 -0.73 25.38 10.96
N LEU A 455 -1.91 25.20 10.35
CA LEU A 455 -2.54 26.21 9.51
C LEU A 455 -2.85 27.49 10.30
N GLN A 456 -3.35 27.36 11.53
CA GLN A 456 -3.57 28.49 12.43
C GLN A 456 -2.25 29.16 12.86
N ARG A 457 -1.21 28.36 13.15
CA ARG A 457 0.12 28.87 13.51
C ARG A 457 0.74 29.65 12.35
N LEU A 458 0.61 29.16 11.12
CA LEU A 458 1.13 29.81 9.92
C LEU A 458 0.48 31.18 9.71
N GLU A 459 -0.85 31.26 9.79
CA GLU A 459 -1.60 32.51 9.70
C GLU A 459 -1.14 33.53 10.74
N GLY A 460 -1.11 33.14 12.01
CA GLY A 460 -0.65 34.04 13.07
C GLY A 460 0.80 34.50 12.88
N ARG A 461 1.66 33.67 12.28
CA ARG A 461 3.05 34.03 11.99
C ARG A 461 3.15 35.01 10.81
N LEU A 462 2.40 34.80 9.73
CA LEU A 462 2.34 35.73 8.59
C LEU A 462 1.77 37.09 8.99
N ASP A 463 0.71 37.12 9.78
CA ASP A 463 0.11 38.37 10.28
C ASP A 463 1.09 39.14 11.20
N THR A 464 1.90 38.41 11.96
CA THR A 464 2.97 39.02 12.77
C THR A 464 4.04 39.66 11.89
N ILE A 465 4.47 38.99 10.81
CA ILE A 465 5.46 39.53 9.86
C ILE A 465 4.93 40.82 9.22
N GLU A 466 3.71 40.79 8.68
CA GLU A 466 3.12 41.97 8.05
C GLU A 466 2.97 43.13 9.02
N SER A 467 2.43 42.85 10.22
CA SER A 467 2.28 43.88 11.24
C SER A 467 3.61 44.53 11.64
N GLU A 468 4.67 43.73 11.78
CA GLU A 468 6.00 44.27 12.10
C GLU A 468 6.51 45.17 10.98
N VAL A 469 6.42 44.73 9.72
CA VAL A 469 6.87 45.50 8.57
C VAL A 469 6.06 46.79 8.39
N GLU A 470 4.73 46.73 8.47
CA GLU A 470 3.86 47.90 8.35
C GLU A 470 4.14 48.95 9.42
N GLN A 471 4.39 48.50 10.65
CA GLN A 471 4.63 49.41 11.74
C GLN A 471 6.00 50.09 11.65
N PHE A 472 7.04 49.38 11.18
CA PHE A 472 8.32 50.02 10.84
C PHE A 472 8.14 51.05 9.72
N ALA A 473 7.33 50.73 8.71
CA ALA A 473 6.99 51.66 7.64
C ALA A 473 6.33 52.95 8.16
N GLN A 474 5.40 52.83 9.11
CA GLN A 474 4.73 53.99 9.72
C GLN A 474 5.70 54.89 10.48
N ILE A 475 6.67 54.30 11.20
CA ILE A 475 7.69 55.06 11.94
C ILE A 475 8.59 55.84 10.97
N GLU A 476 8.98 55.22 9.87
CA GLU A 476 9.85 55.83 8.84
C GLU A 476 9.06 56.70 7.82
N GLY A 477 7.72 56.74 7.91
CA GLY A 477 6.87 57.53 7.03
C GLY A 477 6.77 56.99 5.61
N GLU A 478 6.96 55.69 5.41
CA GLU A 478 6.95 55.04 4.11
C GLU A 478 5.66 54.21 3.87
N ASN A 479 5.08 54.33 2.67
CA ASN A 479 3.97 53.46 2.24
C ASN A 479 4.52 52.28 1.41
N GLY A 480 3.92 51.09 1.55
CA GLY A 480 4.24 49.91 0.73
C GLY A 480 5.52 49.15 1.10
N ALA A 481 5.99 49.28 2.34
CA ALA A 481 7.24 48.70 2.86
C ALA A 481 7.43 47.19 2.61
N LEU A 482 6.37 46.39 2.73
CA LEU A 482 6.46 44.94 2.54
C LEU A 482 6.95 44.53 1.14
N SER A 483 6.67 45.35 0.12
CA SER A 483 7.14 45.09 -1.25
C SER A 483 8.56 45.60 -1.51
N LYS A 484 9.14 46.41 -0.61
CA LYS A 484 10.52 46.91 -0.72
C LYS A 484 11.55 45.98 -0.07
N LEU A 485 11.10 45.09 0.82
CA LEU A 485 11.94 44.04 1.40
C LEU A 485 12.18 42.95 0.37
N ILE A 486 13.45 42.59 0.21
CA ILE A 486 13.92 41.61 -0.75
C ILE A 486 14.54 40.44 0.00
N ILE A 487 14.14 39.24 -0.38
CA ILE A 487 14.81 37.99 0.01
C ILE A 487 15.88 37.71 -1.05
N ASP A 488 17.14 37.69 -0.63
CA ASP A 488 18.30 37.41 -1.47
C ASP A 488 18.71 35.94 -1.32
N TYR A 489 18.52 35.15 -2.38
CA TYR A 489 18.91 33.74 -2.46
C TYR A 489 20.25 33.55 -3.20
N GLY A 490 21.15 34.54 -3.15
CA GLY A 490 22.48 34.48 -3.76
C GLY A 490 22.54 35.12 -5.14
N SER A 491 22.02 34.44 -6.16
CA SER A 491 22.01 34.92 -7.56
C SER A 491 20.69 35.60 -7.96
N GLN A 492 19.66 35.48 -7.13
CA GLN A 492 18.32 35.98 -7.39
C GLN A 492 17.70 36.66 -6.16
N GLN A 493 16.78 37.57 -6.43
CA GLN A 493 16.15 38.45 -5.44
C GLN A 493 14.64 38.46 -5.65
N ILE A 494 13.85 38.21 -4.60
CA ILE A 494 12.38 38.15 -4.65
C ILE A 494 11.78 39.08 -3.58
N PRO A 495 10.74 39.89 -3.90
CA PRO A 495 10.00 40.66 -2.90
C PRO A 495 9.35 39.80 -1.83
N LEU A 496 9.47 40.20 -0.56
CA LEU A 496 8.86 39.49 0.57
C LEU A 496 7.32 39.41 0.44
N SER A 497 6.67 40.48 -0.02
CA SER A 497 5.22 40.49 -0.26
C SER A 497 4.76 39.40 -1.24
N GLN A 498 5.55 39.15 -2.29
CA GLN A 498 5.26 38.10 -3.26
C GLN A 498 5.33 36.71 -2.61
N GLN A 499 6.34 36.47 -1.76
CA GLN A 499 6.48 35.18 -1.08
C GLN A 499 5.41 34.98 0.00
N VAL A 500 5.03 36.02 0.76
CA VAL A 500 3.93 35.96 1.74
C VAL A 500 2.62 35.57 1.06
N ASN A 501 2.29 36.21 -0.07
CA ASN A 501 1.08 35.89 -0.83
C ASN A 501 1.12 34.45 -1.36
N ARG A 502 2.26 33.99 -1.90
CA ARG A 502 2.42 32.59 -2.32
C ARG A 502 2.17 31.59 -1.18
N ILE A 503 2.66 31.86 0.02
CA ILE A 503 2.40 31.00 1.19
C ILE A 503 0.90 31.02 1.55
N ARG A 504 0.22 32.16 1.45
CA ARG A 504 -1.24 32.25 1.67
C ARG A 504 -2.05 31.50 0.61
N ASP A 505 -1.70 31.64 -0.66
CA ASP A 505 -2.37 30.93 -1.75
C ASP A 505 -2.25 29.41 -1.56
N LYS A 506 -1.04 28.92 -1.22
CA LYS A 506 -0.81 27.50 -0.86
C LYS A 506 -1.65 27.06 0.34
N ARG A 507 -1.83 27.93 1.34
CA ARG A 507 -2.69 27.65 2.50
C ARG A 507 -4.16 27.52 2.13
N GLU A 508 -4.69 28.39 1.28
CA GLU A 508 -6.09 28.27 0.83
C GLU A 508 -6.32 26.94 0.09
N GLU A 509 -5.34 26.55 -0.72
CA GLU A 509 -5.29 25.24 -1.35
C GLU A 509 -5.34 24.11 -0.29
N PHE A 510 -4.49 24.18 0.74
CA PHE A 510 -4.46 23.23 1.87
C PHE A 510 -5.81 23.12 2.61
N ASN A 511 -6.47 24.25 2.90
CA ASN A 511 -7.78 24.25 3.57
C ASN A 511 -8.84 23.51 2.75
N SER A 512 -8.86 23.71 1.44
CA SER A 512 -9.82 23.03 0.56
C SER A 512 -9.61 21.51 0.57
N ARG A 513 -8.35 21.06 0.64
CA ARG A 513 -7.98 19.65 0.71
C ARG A 513 -8.26 19.01 2.06
N ALA A 514 -8.02 19.71 3.17
CA ALA A 514 -8.26 19.21 4.52
C ALA A 514 -9.71 18.72 4.70
N ALA A 515 -10.68 19.43 4.10
CA ALA A 515 -12.10 19.04 4.10
C ALA A 515 -12.36 17.68 3.42
N LEU A 516 -11.60 17.33 2.37
CA LEU A 516 -11.70 16.03 1.70
C LEU A 516 -11.30 14.89 2.66
N PHE A 517 -10.23 15.08 3.43
CA PHE A 517 -9.79 14.11 4.43
C PHE A 517 -10.78 13.99 5.60
N GLU A 518 -11.41 15.09 6.04
CA GLU A 518 -12.43 15.03 7.10
C GLU A 518 -13.62 14.17 6.67
N SER A 519 -14.05 14.30 5.41
CA SER A 519 -15.09 13.45 4.83
C SER A 519 -14.69 11.96 4.84
N LEU A 520 -13.43 11.65 4.51
CA LEU A 520 -12.91 10.27 4.52
C LEU A 520 -12.99 9.65 5.93
N VAL A 521 -12.53 10.40 6.94
CA VAL A 521 -12.55 9.95 8.33
C VAL A 521 -13.98 9.78 8.86
N SER A 522 -14.88 10.70 8.51
CA SER A 522 -16.29 10.61 8.91
C SER A 522 -16.92 9.31 8.38
N ALA A 523 -16.73 9.01 7.09
CA ALA A 523 -17.26 7.78 6.49
C ALA A 523 -16.77 6.50 7.19
N LEU A 524 -15.50 6.49 7.61
CA LEU A 524 -14.91 5.34 8.31
C LEU A 524 -15.30 5.26 9.78
N ASN A 525 -15.50 6.40 10.44
CA ASN A 525 -16.06 6.44 11.78
C ASN A 525 -17.50 5.94 11.78
N ASP A 526 -18.29 6.28 10.77
CA ASP A 526 -19.65 5.75 10.59
C ASP A 526 -19.64 4.23 10.40
N TYR A 527 -18.75 3.71 9.54
CA TYR A 527 -18.51 2.26 9.41
C TYR A 527 -18.10 1.62 10.75
N ASN A 528 -17.15 2.22 11.47
CA ASN A 528 -16.69 1.72 12.77
C ASN A 528 -17.75 1.77 13.87
N ASN A 529 -18.77 2.62 13.75
CA ASN A 529 -19.82 2.79 14.75
C ASN A 529 -21.14 2.07 14.39
N GLY A 530 -21.33 1.70 13.11
CA GLY A 530 -22.64 1.37 12.54
C GLY A 530 -22.81 -0.04 11.98
N ARG A 531 -22.40 -1.08 12.71
CA ARG A 531 -22.48 -2.52 12.32
C ARG A 531 -21.65 -2.85 11.07
N TRP A 532 -21.24 -4.10 10.96
CA TRP A 532 -20.66 -4.60 9.72
C TRP A 532 -21.79 -4.62 8.69
N ILE A 533 -21.67 -3.78 7.66
CA ILE A 533 -22.61 -3.73 6.55
C ILE A 533 -21.91 -4.49 5.43
N ASP A 534 -22.66 -5.35 4.74
CA ASP A 534 -22.26 -6.30 3.69
C ASP A 534 -21.13 -5.86 2.72
N ILE A 535 -20.63 -6.83 1.94
CA ILE A 535 -19.60 -6.62 0.90
C ILE A 535 -19.90 -5.40 0.00
N ASP A 536 -21.16 -5.14 -0.35
CA ASP A 536 -21.56 -4.05 -1.24
C ASP A 536 -21.40 -2.67 -0.58
N SER A 537 -21.67 -2.58 0.72
CA SER A 537 -21.38 -1.39 1.49
C SER A 537 -19.88 -1.11 1.54
N LEU A 538 -19.05 -2.12 1.80
CA LEU A 538 -17.59 -1.96 1.78
C LEU A 538 -17.10 -1.48 0.40
N SER A 539 -17.67 -2.03 -0.68
CA SER A 539 -17.38 -1.63 -2.06
C SER A 539 -17.75 -0.18 -2.34
N SER A 540 -18.91 0.27 -1.87
CA SER A 540 -19.37 1.67 -2.01
C SER A 540 -18.45 2.64 -1.28
N HIS A 541 -17.97 2.26 -0.08
CA HIS A 541 -16.98 3.06 0.64
C HIS A 541 -15.65 3.10 -0.12
N VAL A 542 -15.13 1.96 -0.59
CA VAL A 542 -13.90 1.91 -1.39
C VAL A 542 -13.97 2.84 -2.61
N MET A 543 -15.07 2.81 -3.37
CA MET A 543 -15.25 3.69 -4.52
C MET A 543 -15.35 5.17 -4.11
N GLY A 544 -16.07 5.47 -3.03
CA GLY A 544 -16.14 6.83 -2.47
C GLY A 544 -14.77 7.36 -2.07
N VAL A 545 -13.96 6.53 -1.41
CA VAL A 545 -12.57 6.82 -1.03
C VAL A 545 -11.70 7.04 -2.28
N LYS A 546 -11.73 6.12 -3.24
CA LYS A 546 -10.96 6.24 -4.50
C LYS A 546 -11.29 7.53 -5.25
N LYS A 547 -12.58 7.90 -5.34
CA LYS A 547 -13.00 9.15 -5.97
C LYS A 547 -12.39 10.36 -5.26
N THR A 548 -12.47 10.41 -3.93
CA THR A 548 -11.83 11.46 -3.13
C THR A 548 -10.32 11.51 -3.33
N ILE A 549 -9.64 10.36 -3.45
CA ILE A 549 -8.20 10.27 -3.76
C ILE A 549 -7.88 10.79 -5.16
N ASN A 550 -8.70 10.47 -6.16
CA ASN A 550 -8.48 10.97 -7.52
C ASN A 550 -8.68 12.49 -7.60
N GLU A 551 -9.61 13.05 -6.83
CA GLU A 551 -9.80 14.49 -6.66
C GLU A 551 -8.60 15.17 -5.96
N LEU A 552 -7.78 14.41 -5.22
CA LEU A 552 -6.60 14.91 -4.52
C LEU A 552 -5.37 15.10 -5.45
N GLY A 553 -5.30 14.45 -6.62
CA GLY A 553 -4.23 14.65 -7.63
C GLY A 553 -2.83 14.14 -7.23
N ASN A 554 -1.82 14.32 -8.11
CA ASN A 554 -0.42 13.96 -7.84
C ASN A 554 0.26 14.98 -6.92
N PHE A 555 0.75 14.52 -5.77
CA PHE A 555 1.34 15.36 -4.72
C PHE A 555 2.85 15.59 -4.93
N GLU A 556 3.23 16.54 -5.79
CA GLU A 556 4.64 16.97 -5.97
C GLU A 556 5.07 18.06 -4.96
N GLN A 557 4.17 18.49 -4.07
CA GLN A 557 4.37 19.67 -3.21
C GLN A 557 5.48 19.52 -2.16
N LEU A 558 5.77 18.30 -1.70
CA LEU A 558 6.82 18.09 -0.69
C LEU A 558 8.22 18.39 -1.26
N GLN A 559 8.49 17.98 -2.50
CA GLN A 559 9.79 18.25 -3.13
C GLN A 559 9.98 19.75 -3.34
N ALA A 560 8.94 20.43 -3.84
CA ALA A 560 8.95 21.88 -3.98
C ALA A 560 9.15 22.60 -2.63
N MET A 561 8.44 22.20 -1.58
CA MET A 561 8.54 22.84 -0.27
C MET A 561 9.88 22.55 0.43
N ASN A 562 10.43 21.35 0.24
CA ASN A 562 11.78 21.00 0.71
C ASN A 562 12.83 21.88 0.02
N ALA A 563 12.71 22.08 -1.29
CA ALA A 563 13.59 22.93 -2.07
C ALA A 563 13.50 24.40 -1.63
N ILE A 564 12.28 24.91 -1.37
CA ILE A 564 12.06 26.26 -0.82
C ILE A 564 12.73 26.40 0.55
N LEU A 565 12.48 25.47 1.47
CA LEU A 565 13.06 25.50 2.81
C LEU A 565 14.60 25.52 2.77
N ALA A 566 15.20 24.76 1.86
CA ALA A 566 16.65 24.76 1.62
C ALA A 566 17.18 26.08 1.06
N ALA A 567 16.43 26.73 0.17
CA ALA A 567 16.80 28.04 -0.35
C ALA A 567 16.76 29.09 0.76
N GLU A 568 15.72 29.07 1.58
CA GLU A 568 15.49 30.02 2.67
C GLU A 568 16.55 29.97 3.77
N HIS A 569 17.06 28.77 4.08
CA HIS A 569 18.11 28.61 5.09
C HIS A 569 19.40 29.37 4.75
N ARG A 570 19.62 29.68 3.46
CA ARG A 570 20.78 30.41 2.95
C ARG A 570 20.45 31.86 2.59
N ALA A 571 19.16 32.18 2.55
CA ALA A 571 18.65 33.45 2.12
C ALA A 571 18.87 34.55 3.18
N ILE A 572 19.06 35.78 2.71
CA ILE A 572 19.15 36.95 3.58
C ILE A 572 18.04 37.91 3.20
N LEU A 573 17.22 38.30 4.18
CA LEU A 573 16.35 39.46 4.02
C LEU A 573 17.19 40.73 4.01
N SER A 574 16.94 41.62 3.06
CA SER A 574 17.57 42.94 2.96
C SER A 574 16.56 43.99 2.52
N ASP A 575 16.84 45.25 2.86
CA ASP A 575 16.06 46.39 2.37
C ASP A 575 16.73 46.98 1.12
N SER A 576 15.97 47.07 0.03
CA SER A 576 16.43 47.66 -1.23
C SER A 576 16.72 49.17 -1.14
N THR A 577 16.18 49.86 -0.13
CA THR A 577 16.38 51.30 0.05
C THR A 577 17.41 51.66 1.14
N GLY A 578 17.83 50.68 1.95
CA GLY A 578 18.85 50.81 3.00
C GLY A 578 18.45 51.64 4.22
N ASN A 579 17.20 52.10 4.31
CA ASN A 579 16.73 53.06 5.32
C ASN A 579 15.62 52.50 6.23
N MET A 580 15.00 51.37 5.87
CA MET A 580 13.74 50.95 6.46
C MET A 580 13.91 50.16 7.76
N LEU A 581 15.02 49.43 7.95
CA LEU A 581 15.24 48.55 9.10
C LEU A 581 16.68 48.60 9.61
N SER A 582 16.84 48.65 10.94
CA SER A 582 18.13 48.41 11.61
C SER A 582 18.42 46.91 11.74
N ASP A 583 19.70 46.54 11.82
CA ASP A 583 20.17 45.13 11.85
C ASP A 583 19.38 44.23 12.82
N GLY A 584 19.06 44.67 14.04
CA GLY A 584 18.30 43.87 15.01
C GLY A 584 16.88 43.50 14.57
N ASN A 585 16.16 44.40 13.90
CA ASN A 585 14.81 44.10 13.40
C ASN A 585 14.87 43.14 12.21
N LEU A 586 15.92 43.24 11.39
CA LEU A 586 16.15 42.34 10.27
C LEU A 586 16.31 40.89 10.74
N TYR A 587 17.12 40.66 11.79
CA TYR A 587 17.27 39.32 12.39
C TYR A 587 15.94 38.76 12.91
N ARG A 588 15.12 39.61 13.54
CA ARG A 588 13.81 39.21 14.03
C ARG A 588 12.88 38.79 12.89
N LEU A 589 12.80 39.61 11.82
CA LEU A 589 12.00 39.27 10.64
C LEU A 589 12.49 37.99 9.95
N GLN A 590 13.82 37.78 9.87
CA GLN A 590 14.40 36.53 9.37
C GLN A 590 13.97 35.32 10.21
N SER A 591 13.97 35.43 11.54
CA SER A 591 13.50 34.33 12.40
C SER A 591 12.02 34.03 12.18
N LEU A 592 11.17 35.06 12.13
CA LEU A 592 9.73 34.89 11.88
C LEU A 592 9.46 34.26 10.52
N TRP A 593 10.19 34.69 9.49
CA TRP A 593 10.08 34.16 8.13
C TRP A 593 10.49 32.69 8.02
N LEU A 594 11.62 32.33 8.64
CA LEU A 594 12.08 30.94 8.66
C LEU A 594 11.11 30.03 9.43
N GLU A 595 10.52 30.53 10.52
CA GLU A 595 9.46 29.81 11.23
C GLU A 595 8.20 29.62 10.38
N ALA A 596 7.78 30.63 9.61
CA ALA A 596 6.64 30.48 8.69
C ALA A 596 6.90 29.40 7.64
N ASN A 597 8.09 29.38 7.03
CA ASN A 597 8.48 28.34 6.08
C ASN A 597 8.59 26.94 6.70
N ALA A 598 9.13 26.84 7.92
CA ALA A 598 9.17 25.56 8.65
C ALA A 598 7.75 25.03 8.94
N ILE A 599 6.79 25.90 9.28
CA ILE A 599 5.39 25.50 9.46
C ILE A 599 4.75 25.09 8.12
N ALA A 600 4.99 25.85 7.03
CA ALA A 600 4.49 25.50 5.70
C ALA A 600 5.04 24.15 5.22
N PHE A 601 6.31 23.87 5.53
CA PHE A 601 6.93 22.58 5.28
C PHE A 601 6.30 21.43 6.08
N ASP A 602 6.05 21.64 7.38
CA ASP A 602 5.35 20.66 8.22
C ASP A 602 3.95 20.34 7.68
N ILE A 603 3.23 21.36 7.19
CA ILE A 603 1.94 21.18 6.51
C ILE A 603 2.08 20.32 5.26
N ALA A 604 3.00 20.64 4.35
CA ALA A 604 3.22 19.86 3.12
C ALA A 604 3.62 18.40 3.40
N GLN A 605 4.44 18.16 4.43
CA GLN A 605 4.81 16.82 4.88
C GLN A 605 3.61 16.07 5.45
N ALA A 606 2.80 16.70 6.30
CA ALA A 606 1.60 16.12 6.87
C ALA A 606 0.58 15.74 5.78
N GLU A 607 0.39 16.60 4.78
CA GLU A 607 -0.48 16.30 3.63
C GLU A 607 0.03 15.11 2.82
N THR A 608 1.33 15.07 2.52
CA THR A 608 1.93 13.93 1.81
C THR A 608 1.68 12.63 2.55
N THR A 609 1.85 12.63 3.89
CA THR A 609 1.53 11.47 4.73
C THR A 609 0.03 11.12 4.66
N LEU A 610 -0.87 12.10 4.71
CA LEU A 610 -2.32 11.85 4.59
C LEU A 610 -2.70 11.20 3.26
N VAL A 611 -2.10 11.66 2.15
CA VAL A 611 -2.34 11.11 0.82
C VAL A 611 -1.85 9.67 0.73
N GLN A 612 -0.64 9.40 1.23
CA GLN A 612 -0.10 8.04 1.26
C GLN A 612 -0.98 7.10 2.09
N GLU A 613 -1.43 7.55 3.27
CA GLU A 613 -2.33 6.77 4.11
C GLU A 613 -3.72 6.61 3.48
N ALA A 614 -4.22 7.62 2.76
CA ALA A 614 -5.46 7.49 1.99
C ALA A 614 -5.31 6.48 0.85
N LYS A 615 -4.21 6.50 0.08
CA LYS A 615 -3.90 5.53 -0.98
C LYS A 615 -3.73 4.10 -0.44
N ARG A 616 -3.31 3.93 0.81
CA ARG A 616 -3.21 2.64 1.50
C ARG A 616 -4.56 2.03 1.86
N LEU A 617 -5.61 2.84 2.03
CA LEU A 617 -6.90 2.36 2.51
C LEU A 617 -7.64 1.43 1.52
N PRO A 618 -7.77 1.75 0.21
CA PRO A 618 -8.45 0.85 -0.73
C PRO A 618 -7.85 -0.56 -0.76
N PRO A 619 -6.52 -0.77 -0.86
CA PRO A 619 -5.92 -2.11 -0.76
C PRO A 619 -6.30 -2.87 0.52
N LEU A 620 -6.29 -2.20 1.69
CA LEU A 620 -6.70 -2.83 2.96
C LEU A 620 -8.16 -3.27 2.94
N LEU A 621 -9.06 -2.41 2.45
CA LEU A 621 -10.49 -2.74 2.37
C LEU A 621 -10.76 -3.85 1.34
N ASN A 622 -10.04 -3.86 0.22
CA ASN A 622 -10.13 -4.91 -0.80
C ASN A 622 -9.67 -6.25 -0.26
N GLN A 623 -8.56 -6.27 0.47
CA GLN A 623 -8.09 -7.48 1.13
C GLN A 623 -9.13 -8.01 2.14
N ALA A 624 -9.78 -7.12 2.90
CA ALA A 624 -10.87 -7.53 3.76
C ALA A 624 -12.03 -8.14 2.96
N LYS A 625 -12.44 -7.51 1.85
CA LYS A 625 -13.50 -8.02 0.96
C LYS A 625 -13.21 -9.44 0.48
N ILE A 626 -11.99 -9.70 0.03
CA ILE A 626 -11.54 -11.03 -0.41
C ILE A 626 -11.66 -12.04 0.73
N PHE A 627 -11.15 -11.71 1.93
CA PHE A 627 -11.24 -12.61 3.08
C PHE A 627 -12.67 -12.92 3.50
N ILE A 628 -13.57 -11.95 3.40
CA ILE A 628 -14.98 -12.15 3.69
C ILE A 628 -15.60 -13.12 2.70
N ALA A 629 -15.40 -12.88 1.39
CA ALA A 629 -15.89 -13.76 0.35
C ALA A 629 -15.34 -15.18 0.53
N GLN A 630 -14.03 -15.34 0.77
CA GLN A 630 -13.40 -16.63 1.02
C GLN A 630 -13.95 -17.31 2.28
N LEU A 631 -14.17 -16.59 3.39
CA LEU A 631 -14.74 -17.19 4.61
C LEU A 631 -16.16 -17.71 4.41
N THR A 632 -16.94 -17.18 3.47
CA THR A 632 -18.25 -17.77 3.16
C THR A 632 -18.15 -19.06 2.34
N MET A 633 -17.03 -19.26 1.64
CA MET A 633 -16.77 -20.43 0.78
C MET A 633 -16.02 -21.56 1.51
N GLU A 634 -15.11 -21.23 2.43
CA GLU A 634 -14.36 -22.19 3.27
C GLU A 634 -15.26 -22.75 4.39
N ASN A 635 -16.35 -23.41 3.99
CA ASN A 635 -17.27 -24.13 4.87
C ASN A 635 -16.97 -25.64 4.78
N PRO A 636 -16.47 -26.28 5.85
CA PRO A 636 -16.20 -27.72 5.87
C PRO A 636 -17.41 -28.58 5.45
N ASP A 637 -18.64 -28.13 5.68
CA ASP A 637 -19.85 -28.86 5.28
C ASP A 637 -20.02 -28.93 3.75
N LEU A 638 -19.35 -28.05 3.00
CA LEU A 638 -19.35 -28.04 1.53
C LEU A 638 -18.19 -28.85 0.92
N ALA A 639 -17.30 -29.46 1.73
CA ALA A 639 -16.11 -30.13 1.23
C ALA A 639 -16.43 -31.23 0.19
N LEU A 640 -17.46 -32.05 0.42
CA LEU A 640 -17.89 -33.07 -0.55
C LEU A 640 -18.40 -32.46 -1.87
N ARG A 641 -19.12 -31.32 -1.80
CA ARG A 641 -19.57 -30.59 -2.98
C ARG A 641 -18.40 -30.03 -3.78
N HIS A 642 -17.45 -29.36 -3.12
CA HIS A 642 -16.26 -28.82 -3.78
C HIS A 642 -15.34 -29.92 -4.31
N PHE A 643 -15.21 -31.04 -3.60
CA PHE A 643 -14.47 -32.20 -4.08
C PHE A 643 -15.06 -32.77 -5.36
N ALA A 644 -16.39 -32.84 -5.45
CA ALA A 644 -17.12 -33.31 -6.63
C ALA A 644 -17.24 -32.26 -7.74
N ASP A 645 -16.80 -31.02 -7.51
CA ASP A 645 -16.72 -29.97 -8.53
C ASP A 645 -15.26 -29.81 -8.98
N PRO A 646 -14.88 -30.41 -10.13
CA PRO A 646 -13.47 -30.53 -10.56
C PRO A 646 -12.70 -29.24 -10.64
N ILE A 647 -13.36 -28.09 -10.83
CA ILE A 647 -12.69 -26.79 -10.90
C ILE A 647 -12.03 -26.39 -9.57
N ASN A 648 -12.36 -27.05 -8.46
CA ASN A 648 -11.71 -26.88 -7.16
C ASN A 648 -10.55 -27.88 -6.95
N SER A 649 -10.24 -28.72 -7.94
CA SER A 649 -9.04 -29.57 -7.89
C SER A 649 -7.79 -28.72 -8.11
N HIS A 650 -7.11 -28.42 -7.02
CA HIS A 650 -5.80 -27.77 -6.95
C HIS A 650 -5.15 -28.06 -5.59
N ARG A 651 -3.82 -27.97 -5.51
CA ARG A 651 -3.02 -28.23 -4.30
C ARG A 651 -2.82 -26.94 -3.50
N ASP A 652 -3.91 -26.38 -2.99
CA ASP A 652 -3.83 -25.26 -2.06
C ASP A 652 -4.11 -25.75 -0.65
N THR A 653 -3.12 -25.60 0.23
CA THR A 653 -3.20 -26.03 1.62
C THR A 653 -3.11 -24.82 2.54
N ALA A 654 -3.64 -24.96 3.75
CA ALA A 654 -3.59 -23.95 4.79
C ALA A 654 -2.13 -23.57 5.11
N ASN A 655 -1.17 -24.50 4.96
CA ASN A 655 0.25 -24.22 5.15
C ASN A 655 0.85 -23.36 4.04
N LEU A 656 0.35 -23.44 2.79
CA LEU A 656 0.72 -22.51 1.73
C LEU A 656 0.28 -21.08 2.06
N LEU A 657 -0.98 -20.91 2.45
CA LEU A 657 -1.51 -19.60 2.87
C LEU A 657 -0.71 -19.01 4.05
N GLN A 658 -0.27 -19.86 4.99
CA GLN A 658 0.60 -19.44 6.08
C GLN A 658 1.98 -19.01 5.61
N THR A 659 2.56 -19.72 4.66
CA THR A 659 3.86 -19.40 4.09
C THR A 659 3.85 -18.03 3.43
N GLU A 660 2.83 -17.74 2.63
CA GLU A 660 2.66 -16.41 2.02
C GLU A 660 2.53 -15.31 3.07
N TYR A 661 1.73 -15.56 4.12
CA TYR A 661 1.59 -14.62 5.22
C TYR A 661 2.91 -14.36 5.96
N ASP A 662 3.67 -15.41 6.31
CA ASP A 662 4.92 -15.26 7.04
C ASP A 662 6.03 -14.63 6.18
N LEU A 663 6.02 -14.88 4.87
CA LEU A 663 6.92 -14.22 3.91
C LEU A 663 6.60 -12.72 3.81
N GLU A 664 5.35 -12.34 3.55
CA GLU A 664 4.91 -10.94 3.53
C GLU A 664 5.23 -10.24 4.85
N ARG A 665 5.01 -10.93 5.97
CA ARG A 665 5.35 -10.43 7.29
C ARG A 665 6.86 -10.18 7.40
N ALA A 666 7.71 -11.13 7.01
CA ALA A 666 9.15 -10.93 7.05
C ALA A 666 9.60 -9.75 6.17
N GLN A 667 9.04 -9.60 4.97
CA GLN A 667 9.28 -8.45 4.09
C GLN A 667 8.88 -7.14 4.76
N LYS A 668 7.70 -7.06 5.39
CA LYS A 668 7.25 -5.86 6.14
C LYS A 668 8.22 -5.51 7.27
N TRP A 669 8.66 -6.49 8.06
CA TRP A 669 9.63 -6.25 9.14
C TRP A 669 10.99 -5.77 8.61
N LEU A 670 11.47 -6.33 7.49
CA LEU A 670 12.69 -5.84 6.83
C LEU A 670 12.52 -4.41 6.30
N PHE A 671 11.37 -4.07 5.75
CA PHE A 671 11.05 -2.72 5.29
C PHE A 671 11.14 -1.70 6.42
N HIS A 672 10.50 -2.01 7.55
CA HIS A 672 10.61 -1.18 8.76
C HIS A 672 12.05 -1.08 9.27
N ALA A 673 12.81 -2.18 9.23
CA ALA A 673 14.22 -2.19 9.65
C ALA A 673 15.11 -1.31 8.74
N VAL A 674 14.92 -1.32 7.41
CA VAL A 674 15.68 -0.41 6.52
C VAL A 674 15.36 1.04 6.83
N ASN A 675 14.09 1.39 7.03
CA ASN A 675 13.71 2.76 7.38
C ASN A 675 14.34 3.18 8.72
N ALA A 676 14.34 2.28 9.72
CA ALA A 676 15.02 2.52 10.99
C ALA A 676 16.53 2.66 10.84
N LEU A 677 17.16 1.90 9.93
CA LEU A 677 18.59 1.95 9.66
C LEU A 677 19.00 3.28 9.03
N GLU A 678 18.28 3.71 8.00
CA GLU A 678 18.52 4.99 7.33
C GLU A 678 18.30 6.16 8.29
N ASN A 679 17.31 6.06 9.19
CA ASN A 679 17.06 7.06 10.23
C ASN A 679 18.17 7.09 11.29
N LYS A 680 18.58 5.92 11.82
CA LYS A 680 19.67 5.79 12.80
C LYS A 680 20.95 6.52 12.34
N TRP A 681 21.22 6.46 11.05
CA TRP A 681 22.40 7.06 10.43
C TRP A 681 22.13 8.38 9.70
N GLN A 682 20.87 8.82 9.63
CA GLN A 682 20.42 9.98 8.85
C GLN A 682 21.05 10.01 7.45
N HIS A 683 20.92 8.90 6.74
CA HIS A 683 21.63 8.66 5.50
C HIS A 683 20.79 7.83 4.54
N ALA A 684 20.17 8.49 3.56
CA ALA A 684 19.33 7.87 2.54
C ALA A 684 20.16 7.25 1.40
N SER A 685 21.21 6.50 1.74
CA SER A 685 22.16 5.93 0.77
C SER A 685 22.50 4.47 1.07
N PHE A 686 21.65 3.75 1.82
CA PHE A 686 21.80 2.30 1.98
C PHE A 686 21.96 1.64 0.61
N GLU A 687 21.16 2.05 -0.38
CA GLU A 687 21.26 1.60 -1.76
C GLU A 687 22.63 1.86 -2.40
N ARG A 688 23.14 3.09 -2.32
CA ARG A 688 24.42 3.46 -2.95
C ARG A 688 25.62 2.70 -2.36
N GLU A 689 25.59 2.42 -1.05
CA GLU A 689 26.73 1.78 -0.35
C GLU A 689 26.63 0.25 -0.30
N SER A 690 25.42 -0.30 -0.19
CA SER A 690 25.19 -1.75 -0.17
C SER A 690 24.94 -2.37 -1.55
N GLY A 691 24.63 -1.53 -2.55
CA GLY A 691 24.19 -1.95 -3.87
C GLY A 691 22.78 -2.55 -3.88
N VAL A 692 21.99 -2.32 -2.83
CA VAL A 692 20.66 -2.92 -2.62
C VAL A 692 19.62 -1.85 -2.33
N SER A 693 18.62 -1.73 -3.19
CA SER A 693 17.54 -0.74 -2.99
C SER A 693 16.51 -1.22 -1.96
N ARG A 694 15.75 -0.27 -1.38
CA ARG A 694 14.60 -0.61 -0.53
C ARG A 694 13.52 -1.38 -1.30
N GLY A 695 13.41 -1.13 -2.61
CA GLY A 695 12.51 -1.86 -3.52
C GLY A 695 12.85 -3.34 -3.66
N GLU A 696 14.11 -3.75 -3.44
CA GLU A 696 14.50 -5.16 -3.49
C GLU A 696 13.81 -6.01 -2.42
N ILE A 697 13.32 -5.41 -1.32
CA ILE A 697 12.55 -6.13 -0.29
C ILE A 697 11.31 -6.79 -0.89
N LEU A 698 10.67 -6.10 -1.84
CA LEU A 698 9.49 -6.60 -2.53
C LEU A 698 9.83 -7.82 -3.40
N ARG A 699 11.10 -8.02 -3.76
CA ARG A 699 11.56 -9.11 -4.63
C ARG A 699 11.99 -10.36 -3.85
N LEU A 700 12.07 -10.29 -2.52
CA LEU A 700 12.54 -11.40 -1.68
C LEU A 700 11.47 -12.50 -1.60
N ARG A 701 11.74 -13.67 -2.18
CA ARG A 701 10.84 -14.81 -2.32
C ARG A 701 11.21 -16.00 -1.43
N SER A 702 12.43 -16.05 -0.89
CA SER A 702 12.89 -17.15 -0.04
C SER A 702 13.49 -16.70 1.30
N ALA A 703 13.54 -17.61 2.26
CA ALA A 703 14.19 -17.39 3.55
C ALA A 703 15.67 -17.01 3.40
N ASP A 704 16.38 -17.58 2.43
CA ASP A 704 17.79 -17.28 2.16
C ASP A 704 17.98 -15.85 1.66
N GLU A 705 17.09 -15.38 0.78
CA GLU A 705 17.09 -14.00 0.29
C GLU A 705 16.78 -13.01 1.41
N LEU A 706 15.79 -13.32 2.27
CA LEU A 706 15.48 -12.53 3.47
C LEU A 706 16.69 -12.42 4.42
N TRP A 707 17.37 -13.53 4.70
CA TRP A 707 18.59 -13.54 5.52
C TRP A 707 19.74 -12.78 4.87
N SER A 708 19.93 -12.92 3.56
CA SER A 708 20.94 -12.19 2.80
C SER A 708 20.73 -10.68 2.92
N PHE A 709 19.49 -10.21 2.72
CA PHE A 709 19.13 -8.81 2.86
C PHE A 709 19.35 -8.30 4.30
N HIS A 710 18.91 -9.06 5.31
CA HIS A 710 19.15 -8.74 6.72
C HIS A 710 20.64 -8.60 7.06
N ASN A 711 21.47 -9.52 6.55
CA ASN A 711 22.91 -9.48 6.77
C ASN A 711 23.58 -8.28 6.10
N LYS A 712 23.13 -7.86 4.90
CA LYS A 712 23.61 -6.63 4.25
C LYS A 712 23.33 -5.39 5.08
N MET A 713 22.13 -5.29 5.69
CA MET A 713 21.81 -4.21 6.64
C MET A 713 22.76 -4.19 7.84
N LYS A 714 23.07 -5.35 8.43
CA LYS A 714 24.02 -5.45 9.56
C LYS A 714 25.44 -5.07 9.15
N GLN A 715 25.88 -5.47 7.97
CA GLN A 715 27.19 -5.09 7.43
C GLN A 715 27.30 -3.58 7.26
N PHE A 716 26.29 -2.95 6.63
CA PHE A 716 26.22 -1.49 6.50
C PHE A 716 26.25 -0.79 7.87
N ASN A 717 25.44 -1.24 8.82
CA ASN A 717 25.39 -0.70 10.19
C ASN A 717 26.76 -0.74 10.90
N SER A 718 27.58 -1.76 10.63
CA SER A 718 28.91 -1.89 11.24
C SER A 718 30.04 -1.17 10.48
N GLY A 719 29.84 -0.87 9.18
CA GLY A 719 30.84 -0.25 8.32
C GLY A 719 30.86 1.29 8.35
N ILE A 720 29.85 1.92 8.94
CA ILE A 720 29.74 3.37 9.01
C ILE A 720 30.71 3.98 10.04
N ALA A 721 31.48 4.98 9.62
CA ALA A 721 32.37 5.74 10.48
C ALA A 721 31.61 6.49 11.59
N THR A 722 32.21 6.55 12.78
CA THR A 722 31.66 7.23 13.95
C THR A 722 31.60 8.75 13.72
N PRO A 723 30.46 9.41 13.98
CA PRO A 723 30.36 10.86 13.87
C PRO A 723 31.12 11.56 15.02
N GLU A 724 31.43 12.84 14.81
CA GLU A 724 32.02 13.71 15.84
C GLU A 724 30.92 14.16 16.81
N LYS A 725 31.29 14.45 18.06
CA LYS A 725 30.35 14.87 19.10
C LYS A 725 30.50 16.35 19.42
N TYR A 726 29.37 17.01 19.59
CA TYR A 726 29.26 18.44 19.83
C TYR A 726 28.30 18.71 20.99
N THR A 727 28.48 19.87 21.64
CA THR A 727 27.57 20.39 22.65
C THR A 727 27.28 21.83 22.28
N ASP A 728 26.02 22.12 21.96
CA ASP A 728 25.58 23.43 21.49
C ASP A 728 24.37 23.93 22.28
N THR A 729 24.33 25.23 22.54
CA THR A 729 23.22 25.90 23.21
C THR A 729 22.31 26.58 22.19
N PHE A 730 21.02 26.30 22.28
CA PHE A 730 19.95 26.91 21.49
C PHE A 730 19.10 27.81 22.38
N SER A 731 19.15 29.13 22.13
CA SER A 731 18.49 30.17 22.91
C SER A 731 17.08 30.42 22.40
N ILE A 732 16.07 30.27 23.25
CA ILE A 732 14.69 30.63 22.87
C ILE A 732 14.56 32.15 22.69
N LYS A 733 15.28 32.96 23.46
CA LYS A 733 15.24 34.42 23.29
C LYS A 733 15.82 34.85 21.94
N GLU A 734 17.00 34.37 21.60
CA GLU A 734 17.73 34.82 20.42
C GLU A 734 17.41 34.00 19.17
N ASP A 735 17.47 32.67 19.26
CA ASP A 735 17.29 31.82 18.09
C ASP A 735 15.81 31.69 17.72
N VAL A 736 14.90 31.52 18.69
CA VAL A 736 13.45 31.44 18.41
C VAL A 736 12.85 32.82 18.16
N PHE A 737 12.85 33.71 19.15
CA PHE A 737 12.15 34.99 19.02
C PHE A 737 12.95 36.12 18.34
N GLY A 738 14.24 35.92 18.07
CA GLY A 738 15.08 36.93 17.39
C GLY A 738 15.47 38.13 18.27
N TYR A 739 15.28 38.08 19.59
CA TYR A 739 15.54 39.19 20.50
C TYR A 739 16.99 39.24 20.96
N LYS A 740 17.87 39.79 20.14
CA LYS A 740 19.29 39.98 20.48
C LYS A 740 19.50 41.22 21.34
N ASP A 741 20.31 41.13 22.39
CA ASP A 741 20.63 42.29 23.24
C ASP A 741 21.51 43.32 22.50
N ARG A 742 22.46 42.82 21.70
CA ARG A 742 23.40 43.64 20.93
C ARG A 742 23.64 43.07 19.54
N VAL A 743 23.75 43.96 18.56
CA VAL A 743 24.16 43.63 17.18
C VAL A 743 25.23 44.63 16.75
N ASN A 744 26.36 44.14 16.23
CA ASN A 744 27.50 44.99 15.84
C ASN A 744 27.95 45.97 16.95
N GLY A 745 27.85 45.53 18.23
CA GLY A 745 28.19 46.34 19.40
C GLY A 745 27.11 47.35 19.85
N VAL A 746 26.03 47.52 19.09
CA VAL A 746 24.92 48.44 19.37
C VAL A 746 23.82 47.72 20.13
N GLN A 747 23.35 48.31 21.23
CA GLN A 747 22.20 47.79 21.98
C GLN A 747 20.93 47.88 21.15
N GLN A 748 20.20 46.76 21.05
CA GLN A 748 18.99 46.69 20.26
C GLN A 748 17.76 46.96 21.14
N THR A 749 16.73 47.52 20.51
CA THR A 749 15.40 47.69 21.09
C THR A 749 14.36 47.20 20.09
N TYR A 750 13.26 46.67 20.57
CA TYR A 750 12.22 46.02 19.77
C TYR A 750 10.87 46.66 20.06
N LEU A 751 9.92 46.43 19.16
CA LEU A 751 8.52 46.76 19.41
C LEU A 751 7.97 45.87 20.53
N HIS A 752 7.00 46.39 21.25
CA HIS A 752 6.31 45.62 22.29
C HIS A 752 5.53 44.46 21.63
N PRO A 753 5.66 43.21 22.11
CA PRO A 753 5.03 42.05 21.45
C PRO A 753 3.51 42.05 21.58
N ASP A 754 2.96 42.62 22.66
CA ASP A 754 1.51 42.79 22.86
C ASP A 754 0.91 43.75 21.81
N PRO A 755 -0.03 43.29 20.97
CA PRO A 755 -0.67 44.10 19.94
C PRO A 755 -1.26 45.42 20.45
N GLU A 756 -1.80 45.45 21.68
CA GLU A 756 -2.43 46.66 22.23
C GLU A 756 -1.41 47.73 22.65
N GLN A 757 -0.15 47.33 22.88
CA GLN A 757 0.92 48.19 23.37
C GLN A 757 1.98 48.49 22.30
N ARG A 758 1.77 48.00 21.06
CA ARG A 758 2.70 48.17 19.94
C ARG A 758 3.03 49.64 19.63
N SER A 759 2.09 50.55 19.82
CA SER A 759 2.28 52.00 19.67
C SER A 759 3.05 52.68 20.82
N GLY A 760 3.46 51.91 21.84
CA GLY A 760 4.28 52.37 22.95
C GLY A 760 5.77 52.56 22.61
N PRO A 761 6.59 52.96 23.59
CA PRO A 761 8.04 53.09 23.38
C PRO A 761 8.68 51.73 23.10
N ARG A 762 9.75 51.73 22.29
CA ARG A 762 10.56 50.53 22.06
C ARG A 762 11.15 50.03 23.38
N ILE A 763 11.13 48.73 23.57
CA ILE A 763 11.60 48.05 24.79
C ILE A 763 12.90 47.30 24.51
N SER A 764 13.65 46.99 25.55
CA SER A 764 14.88 46.19 25.40
C SER A 764 14.56 44.75 24.95
N ALA A 765 15.55 44.04 24.40
CA ALA A 765 15.40 42.66 23.97
C ALA A 765 14.90 41.74 25.11
N LEU A 766 15.43 41.94 26.32
CA LEU A 766 15.01 41.20 27.50
C LEU A 766 13.55 41.48 27.88
N GLU A 767 13.14 42.75 27.90
CA GLU A 767 11.75 43.11 28.22
C GLU A 767 10.78 42.53 27.17
N ALA A 768 11.15 42.58 25.89
CA ALA A 768 10.34 41.99 24.82
C ALA A 768 10.20 40.47 24.96
N PHE A 769 11.29 39.79 25.35
CA PHE A 769 11.27 38.37 25.63
C PHE A 769 10.34 38.04 26.81
N GLN A 770 10.53 38.69 27.95
CA GLN A 770 9.72 38.46 29.16
C GLN A 770 8.24 38.71 28.91
N GLU A 771 7.91 39.75 28.14
CA GLU A 771 6.54 40.05 27.77
C GLU A 771 5.96 39.02 26.79
N THR A 772 6.77 38.50 25.87
CA THR A 772 6.37 37.39 25.00
C THR A 772 6.04 36.15 25.84
N LEU A 773 6.86 35.81 26.84
CA LEU A 773 6.57 34.71 27.77
C LEU A 773 5.28 34.97 28.56
N ARG A 774 5.02 36.21 28.98
CA ARG A 774 3.77 36.60 29.65
C ARG A 774 2.55 36.34 28.77
N LEU A 775 2.61 36.72 27.49
CA LEU A 775 1.53 36.50 26.53
C LEU A 775 1.30 35.01 26.24
N LEU A 776 2.35 34.19 26.35
CA LEU A 776 2.29 32.73 26.18
C LEU A 776 1.91 31.97 27.46
N SER A 777 1.81 32.65 28.60
CA SER A 777 1.49 32.03 29.90
C SER A 777 0.00 31.69 29.98
N ARG A 778 -0.33 30.47 30.43
CA ARG A 778 -1.71 30.03 30.64
C ARG A 778 -1.85 29.29 31.96
N THR A 779 -2.95 29.57 32.68
CA THR A 779 -3.29 28.89 33.93
C THR A 779 -4.27 27.75 33.67
N PHE A 780 -3.92 26.54 34.12
CA PHE A 780 -4.72 25.33 34.03
C PHE A 780 -4.98 24.80 35.45
N GLY A 781 -6.20 24.99 35.94
CA GLY A 781 -6.51 24.68 37.34
C GLY A 781 -5.79 25.66 38.27
N GLN A 782 -4.83 25.16 39.05
CA GLN A 782 -4.00 25.95 39.96
C GLN A 782 -2.59 26.20 39.43
N ASP A 783 -2.21 25.58 38.31
CA ASP A 783 -0.85 25.65 37.79
C ASP A 783 -0.79 26.63 36.61
N THR A 784 0.23 27.47 36.57
CA THR A 784 0.52 28.38 35.46
C THR A 784 1.74 27.90 34.70
N TYR A 785 1.58 27.65 33.40
CA TYR A 785 2.66 27.21 32.50
C TYR A 785 2.91 28.24 31.40
N VAL A 786 4.17 28.38 30.99
CA VAL A 786 4.49 28.94 29.67
C VAL A 786 4.53 27.79 28.66
N THR A 787 4.02 28.00 27.45
CA THR A 787 4.19 27.05 26.34
C THR A 787 4.73 27.77 25.11
N ILE A 788 5.83 27.26 24.57
CA ILE A 788 6.56 27.82 23.44
C ILE A 788 6.64 26.75 22.36
N GLU A 789 6.20 27.08 21.15
CA GLU A 789 6.31 26.22 19.98
C GLU A 789 7.33 26.83 19.01
N PHE A 790 8.27 26.02 18.53
CA PHE A 790 9.40 26.52 17.74
C PHE A 790 9.92 25.44 16.78
N SER A 791 10.82 25.86 15.88
CA SER A 791 11.54 24.97 14.98
C SER A 791 13.05 25.12 15.18
N THR A 792 13.77 24.02 15.01
CA THR A 792 15.24 23.94 14.97
C THR A 792 15.76 23.72 13.55
N VAL A 793 14.91 23.82 12.52
CA VAL A 793 15.33 23.84 11.11
C VAL A 793 15.87 25.24 10.76
N LYS A 794 16.82 25.71 11.57
CA LYS A 794 17.50 27.00 11.43
C LYS A 794 18.94 26.91 11.90
N GLU A 795 19.83 27.66 11.28
CA GLU A 795 21.23 27.83 11.67
C GLU A 795 21.32 28.90 12.77
N PRO A 796 21.50 28.53 14.05
CA PRO A 796 21.81 29.51 15.08
C PRO A 796 23.19 30.13 14.80
N LEU A 797 23.27 31.47 14.83
CA LEU A 797 24.47 32.21 14.43
C LEU A 797 25.69 32.01 15.36
N SER A 798 25.47 31.43 16.55
CA SER A 798 26.50 31.22 17.59
C SER A 798 26.69 29.74 17.99
N ALA A 799 26.08 28.80 17.26
CA ALA A 799 26.18 27.37 17.55
C ALA A 799 26.47 26.56 16.28
N ASN A 800 27.03 25.37 16.43
CA ASN A 800 27.31 24.43 15.33
C ASN A 800 26.12 23.52 15.01
N LEU A 801 24.90 23.99 15.29
CA LEU A 801 23.69 23.21 15.23
C LEU A 801 23.13 23.21 13.80
N PHE A 802 23.07 22.05 13.14
CA PHE A 802 22.45 21.89 11.80
C PHE A 802 23.04 22.80 10.68
N ASN A 803 24.34 23.07 10.76
CA ASN A 803 25.06 23.97 9.84
C ASN A 803 24.97 23.53 8.37
N GLY A 804 24.46 24.41 7.53
CA GLY A 804 24.37 24.28 6.09
C GLY A 804 25.58 24.85 5.33
N PRO A 805 25.49 24.90 3.99
CA PRO A 805 26.61 25.31 3.17
C PRO A 805 26.65 26.85 3.07
N ILE A 806 27.85 27.41 3.20
CA ILE A 806 28.10 28.85 3.06
C ILE A 806 28.56 29.14 1.64
N ILE A 807 27.84 30.04 0.96
CA ILE A 807 28.18 30.49 -0.40
C ILE A 807 29.01 31.78 -0.31
N SER A 808 30.14 31.82 -1.01
CA SER A 808 30.95 33.03 -1.20
C SER A 808 30.68 33.68 -2.56
N GLY A 809 30.91 35.00 -2.65
CA GLY A 809 30.72 35.76 -3.90
C GLY A 809 29.26 36.10 -4.23
N ARG A 810 28.38 36.23 -3.22
CA ARG A 810 26.95 36.55 -3.40
C ARG A 810 26.75 37.75 -4.34
N GLY A 811 25.81 37.64 -5.28
CA GLY A 811 25.51 38.68 -6.27
C GLY A 811 26.53 38.86 -7.41
N THR A 812 27.44 37.90 -7.64
CA THR A 812 28.41 37.90 -8.76
C THR A 812 28.25 36.65 -9.64
N ASP A 813 28.76 36.69 -10.88
CA ASP A 813 28.82 35.53 -11.80
C ASP A 813 29.69 34.35 -11.27
N SER A 814 30.22 34.46 -10.04
CA SER A 814 31.17 33.51 -9.42
C SER A 814 30.73 33.03 -8.03
N ALA A 815 29.43 32.84 -7.81
CA ALA A 815 28.93 32.22 -6.58
C ALA A 815 29.40 30.76 -6.46
N CYS A 816 29.98 30.39 -5.31
CA CYS A 816 30.52 29.04 -5.08
C CYS A 816 30.53 28.68 -3.59
N ILE A 817 30.53 27.38 -3.28
CA ILE A 817 30.50 26.87 -1.91
C ILE A 817 31.87 27.08 -1.24
N ALA A 818 31.89 27.90 -0.19
CA ALA A 818 33.06 28.18 0.63
C ALA A 818 33.18 27.24 1.83
N VAL A 819 32.05 26.80 2.39
CA VAL A 819 31.97 25.80 3.47
C VAL A 819 30.84 24.84 3.16
N GLY A 820 31.10 23.54 3.26
CA GLY A 820 30.11 22.50 2.97
C GLY A 820 29.02 22.36 4.04
N GLY A 821 29.28 22.69 5.30
CA GLY A 821 28.39 22.40 6.42
C GLY A 821 28.45 20.93 6.87
N ASN A 822 27.48 20.51 7.67
CA ASN A 822 27.41 19.20 8.30
C ASN A 822 26.25 18.35 7.75
N TYR A 823 26.34 17.04 8.00
CA TYR A 823 25.25 16.07 7.82
C TYR A 823 25.30 15.05 8.97
N ARG A 824 24.23 14.27 9.12
CA ARG A 824 24.02 13.34 10.24
C ARG A 824 23.92 14.01 11.62
N ASP A 825 23.41 15.24 11.66
CA ASP A 825 23.14 16.02 12.87
C ASP A 825 22.06 15.34 13.75
N LYS A 826 22.51 14.53 14.70
CA LYS A 826 21.66 13.64 15.50
C LYS A 826 21.76 13.93 16.98
N ILE A 827 20.61 14.05 17.64
CA ILE A 827 20.50 14.27 19.08
C ILE A 827 20.99 13.03 19.84
N GLU A 828 21.83 13.26 20.84
CA GLU A 828 22.22 12.27 21.84
C GLU A 828 21.45 12.52 23.15
N SER A 829 21.38 13.79 23.56
CA SER A 829 20.68 14.21 24.77
C SER A 829 20.28 15.69 24.72
N VAL A 830 19.26 16.07 25.49
CA VAL A 830 18.81 17.46 25.61
C VAL A 830 18.69 17.84 27.09
N GLU A 831 19.37 18.91 27.48
CA GLU A 831 19.21 19.58 28.78
C GLU A 831 18.41 20.88 28.60
N LEU A 832 17.62 21.22 29.62
CA LEU A 832 16.88 22.47 29.67
C LEU A 832 17.36 23.33 30.83
N SER A 833 17.82 24.54 30.52
CA SER A 833 18.26 25.53 31.47
C SER A 833 17.44 26.81 31.36
N ILE A 834 17.12 27.42 32.49
CA ILE A 834 16.46 28.73 32.55
C ILE A 834 17.35 29.66 33.37
N PRO A 835 18.19 30.46 32.70
CA PRO A 835 18.94 31.53 33.34
C PRO A 835 18.01 32.54 34.01
N VAL A 836 18.19 32.76 35.32
CA VAL A 836 17.38 33.70 36.12
C VAL A 836 18.25 34.72 36.85
N SER A 837 17.77 35.97 36.99
CA SER A 837 18.49 36.99 37.79
C SER A 837 18.28 36.87 39.29
N TYR A 838 17.22 36.20 39.73
CA TYR A 838 16.95 35.91 41.14
C TYR A 838 16.04 34.69 41.25
N ASN A 839 16.07 34.03 42.41
CA ASN A 839 15.21 32.90 42.71
C ASN A 839 14.16 33.31 43.76
N ILE A 840 12.88 33.14 43.44
CA ILE A 840 11.76 33.56 44.30
C ILE A 840 11.27 32.46 45.26
N SER A 841 11.31 31.20 44.81
CA SER A 841 10.81 30.03 45.55
C SER A 841 11.90 29.37 46.40
N GLY A 842 13.17 29.56 46.04
CA GLY A 842 14.30 28.81 46.57
C GLY A 842 14.51 27.45 45.87
N GLU A 843 13.70 27.12 44.86
CA GLU A 843 13.83 25.89 44.10
C GLU A 843 14.99 25.97 43.10
N SER A 844 15.70 24.87 42.88
CA SER A 844 16.82 24.82 41.92
C SER A 844 16.39 24.33 40.53
N GLU A 845 15.13 23.91 40.39
CA GLU A 845 14.59 23.30 39.19
C GLU A 845 13.06 23.54 39.13
N THR A 846 12.48 23.58 37.94
CA THR A 846 11.02 23.61 37.74
C THR A 846 10.57 22.48 36.81
N VAL A 847 9.33 22.02 36.93
CA VAL A 847 8.77 20.97 36.05
C VAL A 847 8.67 21.48 34.61
N ALA A 848 9.11 20.66 33.67
CA ALA A 848 9.05 20.97 32.25
C ALA A 848 8.66 19.76 31.40
N TYR A 849 8.11 20.05 30.22
CA TYR A 849 7.77 19.07 29.20
C TYR A 849 8.35 19.54 27.88
N LEU A 850 9.15 18.69 27.25
CA LEU A 850 9.67 18.92 25.91
C LEU A 850 9.02 17.92 24.96
N THR A 851 8.52 18.41 23.83
CA THR A 851 7.88 17.59 22.80
C THR A 851 8.65 17.74 21.49
N TYR A 852 8.92 16.60 20.84
CA TYR A 852 9.48 16.50 19.50
C TYR A 852 8.39 16.04 18.53
N GLY A 853 8.29 16.67 17.37
CA GLY A 853 7.25 16.35 16.38
C GLY A 853 7.40 17.15 15.08
N GLY A 854 6.39 17.04 14.23
CA GLY A 854 6.34 17.67 12.91
C GLY A 854 7.15 16.89 11.86
N ALA A 855 7.83 17.63 10.98
CA ALA A 855 8.77 17.08 10.02
C ALA A 855 10.18 17.12 10.59
N SER A 856 10.87 15.99 10.50
CA SER A 856 12.28 15.87 10.86
C SER A 856 13.11 15.94 9.58
N VAL A 857 14.12 16.80 9.57
CA VAL A 857 14.89 17.16 8.37
C VAL A 857 16.35 16.80 8.60
N PHE A 858 17.02 16.26 7.61
CA PHE A 858 18.46 16.05 7.66
C PHE A 858 19.13 16.37 6.33
N ARG A 859 20.36 16.85 6.39
CA ARG A 859 21.14 17.22 5.21
C ARG A 859 21.70 16.00 4.50
N GLN A 860 21.74 16.08 3.18
CA GLN A 860 22.43 15.10 2.34
C GLN A 860 23.95 15.23 2.49
N ALA A 861 24.69 14.15 2.20
CA ALA A 861 26.15 14.12 2.34
C ALA A 861 26.89 15.09 1.41
N THR A 862 26.26 15.43 0.29
CA THR A 862 26.70 16.45 -0.68
C THR A 862 25.75 17.65 -0.63
N PRO A 863 26.26 18.90 -0.62
CA PRO A 863 25.41 20.08 -0.72
C PRO A 863 24.58 20.08 -2.00
N GLY A 864 23.36 20.64 -1.92
CA GLY A 864 22.44 20.75 -3.04
C GLY A 864 22.79 21.87 -4.04
N SER A 865 22.14 21.84 -5.20
CA SER A 865 22.28 22.82 -6.29
C SER A 865 21.06 23.72 -6.43
N GLU A 866 21.27 25.02 -6.67
CA GLU A 866 20.18 25.98 -6.90
C GLU A 866 19.42 25.68 -8.21
N VAL A 867 18.10 25.73 -8.15
CA VAL A 867 17.18 25.54 -9.28
C VAL A 867 16.06 26.59 -9.26
N VAL A 868 15.50 26.89 -10.42
CA VAL A 868 14.31 27.75 -10.55
C VAL A 868 13.17 26.88 -11.02
N ASN A 869 12.08 26.83 -10.25
CA ASN A 869 10.89 26.05 -10.57
C ASN A 869 10.02 26.78 -11.61
N GLU A 870 9.05 26.06 -12.19
CA GLU A 870 8.16 26.58 -13.25
C GLU A 870 7.32 27.79 -12.81
N ASP A 871 7.02 27.90 -11.51
CA ASP A 871 6.28 29.00 -10.89
C ASP A 871 7.16 30.21 -10.50
N GLU A 872 8.39 30.26 -11.01
CA GLU A 872 9.43 31.23 -10.68
C GLU A 872 9.76 31.26 -9.17
N THR A 873 9.58 30.13 -8.48
CA THR A 873 10.13 29.94 -7.14
C THR A 873 11.57 29.45 -7.21
N ILE A 874 12.37 29.85 -6.22
CA ILE A 874 13.76 29.44 -6.09
C ILE A 874 13.80 28.24 -5.16
N GLY A 875 14.51 27.20 -5.57
CA GLY A 875 14.69 25.97 -4.81
C GLY A 875 16.15 25.53 -4.76
N VAL A 876 16.42 24.55 -3.90
CA VAL A 876 17.70 23.84 -3.87
C VAL A 876 17.43 22.34 -3.95
N GLU A 877 17.87 21.73 -5.03
CA GLU A 877 17.71 20.30 -5.24
C GLU A 877 18.79 19.52 -4.50
N GLY A 878 18.39 18.44 -3.81
CA GLY A 878 19.33 17.53 -3.15
C GLY A 878 19.98 18.03 -1.87
N GLU A 879 19.48 19.11 -1.24
CA GLU A 879 20.04 19.60 0.04
C GLU A 879 19.56 18.80 1.25
N PHE A 880 18.27 18.45 1.29
CA PHE A 880 17.61 17.88 2.44
C PHE A 880 16.84 16.61 2.08
N ASN A 881 16.75 15.71 3.05
CA ASN A 881 15.69 14.73 3.14
C ASN A 881 14.81 15.06 4.34
N SER A 882 13.55 14.65 4.27
CA SER A 882 12.64 14.74 5.39
C SER A 882 11.83 13.48 5.57
N TYR A 883 11.41 13.26 6.80
CA TYR A 883 10.42 12.25 7.16
C TYR A 883 9.48 12.84 8.20
N SER A 884 8.25 12.32 8.19
CA SER A 884 7.30 12.62 9.26
C SER A 884 7.75 11.94 10.56
N VAL A 885 7.68 12.65 11.68
CA VAL A 885 7.89 12.06 13.00
C VAL A 885 6.67 11.22 13.34
N LEU A 886 6.75 9.92 13.05
CA LEU A 886 5.75 8.93 13.44
C LEU A 886 6.36 8.03 14.50
N SER A 887 5.79 8.02 15.71
CA SER A 887 6.08 6.93 16.65
C SER A 887 5.33 5.69 16.17
N TRP A 888 5.89 4.50 16.45
CA TRP A 888 5.22 3.24 16.12
C TRP A 888 5.14 2.39 17.38
N ASP A 889 3.95 1.86 17.62
CA ASP A 889 3.68 0.96 18.72
C ASP A 889 3.70 -0.49 18.21
N VAL A 890 4.23 -1.40 19.03
CA VAL A 890 4.09 -2.84 18.79
C VAL A 890 2.74 -3.27 19.35
N VAL A 891 1.86 -3.78 18.49
CA VAL A 891 0.57 -4.35 18.92
C VAL A 891 0.62 -5.86 18.75
N GLY A 892 0.52 -6.56 19.89
CA GLY A 892 0.67 -8.01 19.95
C GLY A 892 2.07 -8.47 19.54
N ASP A 893 2.17 -9.72 19.08
CA ASP A 893 3.43 -10.30 18.59
C ASP A 893 3.65 -10.08 17.08
N SER A 894 2.75 -9.38 16.37
CA SER A 894 2.60 -9.52 14.92
C SER A 894 2.72 -8.25 14.08
N GLN A 895 2.50 -7.05 14.63
CA GLN A 895 2.37 -5.84 13.81
C GLN A 895 2.96 -4.59 14.47
N LEU A 896 3.54 -3.72 13.64
CA LEU A 896 3.84 -2.34 13.97
C LEU A 896 2.68 -1.48 13.50
N VAL A 897 2.18 -0.60 14.38
CA VAL A 897 1.11 0.36 14.05
C VAL A 897 1.57 1.77 14.33
N ALA A 898 1.16 2.72 13.48
CA ALA A 898 1.47 4.12 13.67
C ALA A 898 0.83 4.62 14.99
N GLY A 899 1.68 5.16 15.86
CA GLY A 899 1.34 5.78 17.13
C GLY A 899 1.09 7.28 16.97
N ASN A 900 1.33 8.05 18.03
CA ASN A 900 1.19 9.51 17.96
C ASN A 900 2.35 10.12 17.14
N ASN A 901 2.08 11.22 16.44
CA ASN A 901 3.08 11.96 15.67
C ASN A 901 3.96 12.90 16.52
N ILE A 902 4.02 12.65 17.84
CA ILE A 902 4.77 13.43 18.81
C ILE A 902 5.38 12.53 19.87
N GLN A 903 6.59 12.86 20.29
CA GLN A 903 7.25 12.24 21.45
C GLN A 903 7.35 13.28 22.56
N LYS A 904 6.85 12.95 23.76
CA LYS A 904 6.84 13.87 24.91
C LYS A 904 7.76 13.37 26.01
N ALA A 905 8.76 14.16 26.36
CA ALA A 905 9.61 13.96 27.52
C ALA A 905 9.09 14.78 28.71
N SER A 906 8.92 14.13 29.86
CA SER A 906 8.79 14.81 31.15
C SER A 906 10.19 15.02 31.72
N MET A 907 10.55 16.26 32.03
CA MET A 907 11.87 16.63 32.53
C MET A 907 11.76 17.77 33.54
N LYS A 908 12.90 18.22 34.05
CA LYS A 908 13.03 19.42 34.86
C LYS A 908 13.94 20.43 34.17
N ALA A 909 13.62 21.71 34.35
CA ALA A 909 14.42 22.82 33.87
C ALA A 909 15.29 23.34 35.02
N GLY A 910 16.61 23.38 34.85
CA GLY A 910 17.51 23.92 35.86
C GLY A 910 17.37 25.45 35.99
N LEU A 911 17.18 25.96 37.20
CA LEU A 911 17.07 27.40 37.48
C LEU A 911 18.45 27.98 37.84
N ASN A 912 19.16 28.47 36.81
CA ASN A 912 20.54 28.93 36.95
C ASN A 912 20.59 30.41 37.33
N ILE A 913 20.92 30.70 38.59
CA ILE A 913 21.05 32.07 39.09
C ILE A 913 22.30 32.72 38.51
N PHE A 914 22.10 33.74 37.68
CA PHE A 914 23.17 34.47 37.00
C PHE A 914 24.20 35.02 38.01
N GLY A 915 25.47 34.63 37.84
CA GLY A 915 26.58 35.08 38.69
C GLY A 915 26.95 34.15 39.86
N ASN A 916 26.21 33.05 40.08
CA ASN A 916 26.62 31.98 41.01
C ASN A 916 27.10 30.75 40.22
N ASN A 917 28.36 30.35 40.41
CA ASN A 917 28.94 29.11 39.86
C ASN A 917 28.46 27.84 40.63
N SER A 918 27.23 27.81 41.10
CA SER A 918 26.62 26.58 41.60
C SER A 918 26.29 25.71 40.39
N GLY A 919 27.00 24.58 40.25
CA GLY A 919 26.88 23.69 39.10
C GLY A 919 25.43 23.34 38.75
N SER A 920 25.16 23.29 37.44
CA SER A 920 23.88 22.86 36.86
C SER A 920 23.41 21.55 37.49
N ILE A 921 22.19 21.53 38.02
CA ILE A 921 21.49 20.27 38.27
C ILE A 921 20.91 19.85 36.91
N SER A 922 21.66 19.02 36.21
CA SER A 922 21.38 18.58 34.84
C SER A 922 20.26 17.54 34.83
N SER A 923 19.03 17.99 34.63
CA SER A 923 17.95 17.10 34.20
C SER A 923 18.02 16.99 32.68
N VAL A 924 18.59 15.87 32.21
CA VAL A 924 18.79 15.57 30.79
C VAL A 924 17.77 14.53 30.34
N THR A 925 17.18 14.72 29.16
CA THR A 925 16.41 13.66 28.49
C THR A 925 17.20 13.05 27.35
N THR A 926 17.14 11.72 27.24
CA THR A 926 17.69 10.92 26.13
C THR A 926 16.58 10.32 25.28
N LEU A 927 15.31 10.70 25.52
CA LEU A 927 14.16 10.18 24.79
C LEU A 927 14.26 10.45 23.28
N PHE A 928 14.84 11.59 22.91
CA PHE A 928 15.01 12.03 21.52
C PHE A 928 16.33 11.54 20.90
N ASN A 929 17.01 10.58 21.54
CA ASN A 929 18.13 9.90 20.91
C ASN A 929 17.66 9.34 19.55
N GLU A 930 18.56 9.33 18.56
CA GLU A 930 18.30 9.00 17.15
C GLU A 930 17.59 10.07 16.32
N GLN A 931 16.99 11.07 16.94
CA GLN A 931 16.26 12.10 16.20
C GLN A 931 17.20 13.11 15.56
N SER A 932 16.78 13.67 14.43
CA SER A 932 17.44 14.85 13.88
C SER A 932 17.30 16.02 14.82
N ILE A 933 18.38 16.78 14.96
CA ILE A 933 18.32 18.05 15.67
C ILE A 933 17.34 18.98 14.99
N ALA A 934 17.22 18.93 13.66
CA ALA A 934 16.33 19.77 12.88
C ALA A 934 14.93 19.16 12.78
N ALA A 935 13.99 19.81 13.46
CA ALA A 935 12.57 19.48 13.38
C ALA A 935 11.70 20.74 13.41
N THR A 936 10.53 20.66 12.79
CA THR A 936 9.59 21.79 12.66
C THR A 936 8.63 21.95 13.83
N GLY A 937 8.39 20.87 14.61
CA GLY A 937 7.31 20.80 15.60
C GLY A 937 7.76 20.67 17.05
N TRP A 938 8.78 21.41 17.49
CA TRP A 938 9.15 21.41 18.90
C TRP A 938 8.14 22.18 19.76
N ARG A 939 7.85 21.65 20.94
CA ARG A 939 7.03 22.34 21.95
C ARG A 939 7.62 22.18 23.35
N LEU A 940 7.95 23.30 23.97
CA LEU A 940 8.46 23.40 25.33
C LEU A 940 7.38 24.00 26.24
N SER A 941 7.09 23.32 27.36
CA SER A 941 6.26 23.87 28.42
C SER A 941 6.97 23.78 29.76
N PHE A 942 6.97 24.85 30.57
CA PHE A 942 7.55 24.82 31.91
C PHE A 942 6.68 25.57 32.91
N LEU A 943 6.72 25.12 34.16
CA LEU A 943 5.87 25.60 35.25
C LEU A 943 6.41 26.92 35.83
N LEU A 944 5.54 27.91 35.97
CA LEU A 944 5.80 29.19 36.61
C LEU A 944 5.25 29.26 38.02
N GLU A 945 4.03 28.76 38.23
CA GLU A 945 3.30 28.85 39.49
C GLU A 945 2.50 27.56 39.71
N ASP A 946 2.40 27.10 40.94
CA ASP A 946 1.60 25.94 41.35
C ASP A 946 0.73 26.26 42.58
N VAL A 947 0.13 25.22 43.18
CA VAL A 947 -0.70 25.34 44.39
C VAL A 947 0.01 25.96 45.61
N TYR A 948 1.34 25.97 45.64
CA TYR A 948 2.17 26.52 46.71
C TYR A 948 2.66 27.95 46.42
N GLY A 949 2.52 28.44 45.20
CA GLY A 949 2.82 29.81 44.80
C GLY A 949 3.72 29.88 43.57
N LYS A 950 4.49 30.98 43.43
CA LYS A 950 5.39 31.19 42.30
C LYS A 950 6.64 30.33 42.43
N VAL A 951 6.86 29.44 41.47
CA VAL A 951 8.09 28.66 41.30
C VAL A 951 9.16 29.51 40.63
N VAL A 952 8.81 30.19 39.53
CA VAL A 952 9.69 31.09 38.76
C VAL A 952 8.96 32.39 38.46
N ASP A 953 9.60 33.53 38.77
CA ASP A 953 9.07 34.84 38.36
C ASP A 953 9.50 35.13 36.92
N LEU A 954 8.54 35.42 36.04
CA LEU A 954 8.78 35.81 34.64
C LEU A 954 9.79 36.96 34.51
N LYS A 955 9.77 37.92 35.45
CA LYS A 955 10.72 39.06 35.46
C LYS A 955 12.14 38.64 35.80
N ALA A 956 12.33 37.48 36.42
CA ALA A 956 13.64 36.94 36.71
C ALA A 956 14.27 36.25 35.50
N ILE A 957 13.46 35.72 34.58
CA ILE A 957 13.93 34.92 33.43
C ILE A 957 14.71 35.82 32.46
N ARG A 958 15.95 35.42 32.16
CA ARG A 958 16.85 36.10 31.22
C ARG A 958 16.85 35.46 29.85
N ASP A 959 16.77 34.13 29.83
CA ASP A 959 16.65 33.30 28.66
C ASP A 959 16.01 31.96 29.04
N VAL A 960 15.71 31.14 28.04
CA VAL A 960 15.42 29.71 28.15
C VAL A 960 16.33 29.02 27.14
N GLU A 961 17.19 28.13 27.62
CA GLU A 961 18.27 27.52 26.84
C GLU A 961 18.07 26.01 26.75
N LEU A 962 18.09 25.49 25.51
CA LEU A 962 18.19 24.05 25.25
C LEU A 962 19.63 23.72 24.92
N ILE A 963 20.24 22.83 25.69
CA ILE A 963 21.61 22.39 25.46
C ILE A 963 21.54 21.01 24.81
N PHE A 964 21.92 20.94 23.55
CA PHE A 964 21.94 19.71 22.77
C PHE A 964 23.34 19.10 22.83
N GLU A 965 23.42 17.89 23.38
CA GLU A 965 24.51 16.99 23.02
C GLU A 965 24.12 16.28 21.74
N HIS A 966 24.96 16.38 20.72
CA HIS A 966 24.65 15.83 19.41
C HIS A 966 25.88 15.30 18.70
N SER A 967 25.65 14.59 17.61
CA SER A 967 26.70 14.13 16.72
C SER A 967 26.47 14.59 15.30
N ALA A 968 27.55 14.88 14.56
CA ALA A 968 27.50 15.34 13.19
C ALA A 968 28.77 14.96 12.43
N LYS A 969 28.77 15.12 11.11
CA LYS A 969 29.92 14.90 10.24
C LYS A 969 30.00 15.98 9.16
N SER A 970 31.20 16.48 8.88
CA SER A 970 31.38 17.49 7.82
C SER A 970 31.14 16.91 6.42
N ARG A 971 30.51 17.71 5.54
CA ARG A 971 30.21 17.33 4.15
C ARG A 971 31.41 17.47 3.23
N ASN A 972 31.49 16.61 2.23
CA ASN A 972 32.45 16.73 1.13
C ASN A 972 31.89 17.69 0.07
N TYR A 973 32.69 18.65 -0.40
CA TYR A 973 32.27 19.64 -1.41
C TYR A 973 33.43 20.09 -2.31
N SER A 974 33.10 20.60 -3.49
CA SER A 974 34.03 21.29 -4.38
C SER A 974 34.11 22.77 -4.00
N ASN A 975 35.30 23.24 -3.64
CA ASN A 975 35.51 24.62 -3.21
C ASN A 975 35.63 25.60 -4.40
N CYS A 976 35.57 26.89 -4.08
CA CYS A 976 35.68 28.02 -5.00
C CYS A 976 36.99 28.11 -5.80
N SER A 977 38.03 27.41 -5.37
CA SER A 977 39.34 27.39 -6.01
C SER A 977 39.49 26.07 -6.76
N GLY A 978 38.96 26.00 -7.98
CA GLY A 978 38.87 24.76 -8.76
C GLY A 978 40.13 23.89 -8.65
N GLY A 979 39.98 22.69 -8.07
CA GLY A 979 41.01 21.66 -8.08
C GLY A 979 41.60 21.24 -6.73
N SER A 980 40.79 20.90 -5.72
CA SER A 980 41.08 19.79 -4.79
C SER A 980 39.91 19.59 -3.84
N SER A 981 39.42 18.36 -3.69
CA SER A 981 38.49 17.97 -2.62
C SER A 981 39.11 18.30 -1.26
N GLY A 982 38.65 19.36 -0.62
CA GLY A 982 39.11 19.77 0.70
C GLY A 982 38.62 18.78 1.75
N GLY A 983 39.51 17.90 2.21
CA GLY A 983 39.35 17.19 3.48
C GLY A 983 39.53 18.14 4.68
N PRO A 984 39.25 17.67 5.90
CA PRO A 984 38.90 18.51 7.05
C PRO A 984 40.05 19.40 7.53
N LEU A 985 39.71 20.62 7.94
CA LEU A 985 40.47 21.43 8.90
C LEU A 985 39.85 21.27 10.28
#